data_AF-A0A0G4FDU5-F1
#
_entry.id   AF-A0A0G4FDU5-F1
#
_cell.length_a   1.000
_cell.length_b   1.000
_cell.length_c   1.000
_cell.angle_alpha   90.00
_cell.angle_beta   90.00
_cell.angle_gamma   90.00
#
_symmetry.space_group_name_H-M   'P 1'
#
loop_
_entity.id
_entity.type
_entity.pdbx_description
1 polymer ?
#
loop_
_entity_poly.entity_id
_entity_poly.type
_entity_poly.pdbx_seq_one_letter_code
_entity_poly.pdbx_strand_id
1 'polypeptide(L)'
;MQQQDAAPKEDLLTIQKTEELSEFKRNERDGFLLMRGDSPLMVMQIGHKYEGDAALERNYVAEDKFIIPVGYKAVSKWGEDEIIFMTREGRDGPEYQIIYLPRSAVQEDLTALPWSGSIHRMWADLVKTLKQAAATTATLQAGGKTQTSAPGGQPDDKRAGGNLAHFEKGPWWVFGIADDAIQQHLSSDKGTTTSGLGEVLGCGEGSGPSFEEYGKYLGYDPARDEMLRWVVEVMMKEPLPNHLQQNIVDGLVYWVDTRKNESTWKHPHADKYKELLDAGRRDRPVPHWRSIAAFQIKMLMHKVIREEDEEVAACLDGGGRPPRLLSLADCYTTIKDLARIYEVDLKAEPFLAHVLRKAARYFYHTARRHEEVHDVSDFYALVQRYRDVVQSFVQQQETDQELVRNLLRCVECRREKATVFCDKSEDLLCQRCYEATHSKGHRSQHYITQVEFEMCVECGQQVAVFHCTSCRDSFCRNCFELLHMKGGRRGHVPIILRALNASKAFLPNRQGGMVSLPASMRRASPLKATAEAAHVLAKVRSHWVQFEDRLGLPVFYNLMTDEARRDIPASMLNEPLEWVVGDLSYAFDQKEPPQRSWDGYSVSAPWVSILEGRKERRQLSSGVIAAALRHGGKQSPAAAGVH
;
A
#
# COMPACT_ATOMS: atom_id res chain seq x y z
N MET A 1 67.13 -4.69 -39.11
CA MET A 1 66.07 -4.21 -40.02
C MET A 1 65.05 -5.32 -40.14
N GLN A 2 63.99 -5.26 -39.33
CA GLN A 2 62.85 -6.18 -39.41
C GLN A 2 61.66 -5.39 -39.99
N GLN A 3 61.13 -5.89 -41.10
CA GLN A 3 59.84 -5.46 -41.66
C GLN A 3 58.73 -6.10 -40.82
N GLN A 4 57.76 -5.29 -40.40
CA GLN A 4 56.47 -5.73 -39.89
C GLN A 4 55.45 -5.57 -41.02
N ASP A 5 54.77 -6.66 -41.35
CA ASP A 5 53.66 -6.70 -42.30
C ASP A 5 52.38 -6.13 -41.66
N ALA A 6 51.75 -5.19 -42.36
CA ALA A 6 50.48 -4.60 -41.98
C ALA A 6 49.32 -5.50 -42.44
N ALA A 7 48.44 -5.88 -41.52
CA ALA A 7 47.19 -6.58 -41.82
C ALA A 7 46.22 -5.68 -42.64
N PRO A 8 45.30 -6.25 -43.44
CA PRO A 8 44.41 -5.49 -44.32
C PRO A 8 43.36 -4.72 -43.50
N LYS A 9 43.17 -3.44 -43.83
CA LYS A 9 42.20 -2.54 -43.15
C LYS A 9 40.74 -2.94 -43.30
N GLU A 10 40.38 -3.84 -44.21
CA GLU A 10 38.99 -4.27 -44.44
C GLU A 10 38.46 -5.23 -43.36
N ASP A 11 39.32 -6.06 -42.78
CA ASP A 11 38.91 -7.02 -41.74
C ASP A 11 38.60 -6.30 -40.41
N LEU A 12 39.33 -5.23 -40.09
CA LEU A 12 39.11 -4.42 -38.88
C LEU A 12 37.77 -3.65 -38.91
N LEU A 13 37.36 -3.18 -40.09
CA LEU A 13 36.08 -2.49 -40.30
C LEU A 13 34.88 -3.44 -40.16
N THR A 14 35.07 -4.69 -40.55
CA THR A 14 34.04 -5.73 -40.44
C THR A 14 33.89 -6.17 -38.98
N ILE A 15 35.01 -6.35 -38.26
CA ILE A 15 35.01 -6.71 -36.83
C ILE A 15 34.40 -5.59 -35.96
N GLN A 16 34.72 -4.30 -36.21
CA GLN A 16 34.11 -3.19 -35.47
C GLN A 16 32.59 -3.10 -35.68
N LYS A 17 32.10 -3.26 -36.91
CA LYS A 17 30.65 -3.32 -37.20
C LYS A 17 29.97 -4.48 -36.49
N THR A 18 30.70 -5.58 -36.32
CA THR A 18 30.21 -6.80 -35.68
C THR A 18 30.11 -6.65 -34.16
N GLU A 19 31.08 -5.98 -33.53
CA GLU A 19 31.03 -5.62 -32.10
C GLU A 19 29.95 -4.58 -31.81
N GLU A 20 29.81 -3.54 -32.63
CA GLU A 20 28.73 -2.54 -32.53
C GLU A 20 27.34 -3.19 -32.65
N LEU A 21 27.16 -4.18 -33.54
CA LEU A 21 25.91 -4.94 -33.69
C LEU A 21 25.63 -5.90 -32.52
N SER A 22 26.69 -6.41 -31.88
CA SER A 22 26.58 -7.32 -30.73
C SER A 22 26.23 -6.56 -29.43
N GLU A 23 26.82 -5.37 -29.26
CA GLU A 23 26.50 -4.43 -28.20
C GLU A 23 25.09 -3.84 -28.41
N PHE A 24 24.70 -3.65 -29.68
CA PHE A 24 23.35 -3.26 -30.11
C PHE A 24 22.25 -4.29 -29.76
N LYS A 25 22.49 -5.60 -29.91
CA LYS A 25 21.55 -6.65 -29.46
C LYS A 25 21.35 -6.71 -27.94
N ARG A 26 22.30 -6.18 -27.14
CA ARG A 26 22.13 -6.07 -25.68
C ARG A 26 21.25 -4.87 -25.28
N ASN A 27 21.13 -3.85 -26.13
CA ASN A 27 20.32 -2.64 -25.92
C ASN A 27 18.90 -2.72 -26.53
N GLU A 28 18.47 -3.87 -27.06
CA GLU A 28 17.14 -4.11 -27.64
C GLU A 28 15.95 -4.00 -26.64
N ARG A 29 16.18 -3.61 -25.38
CA ARG A 29 15.11 -3.58 -24.35
C ARG A 29 14.37 -2.24 -24.20
N ASP A 30 14.82 -1.16 -24.85
CA ASP A 30 14.36 0.21 -24.54
C ASP A 30 13.71 0.97 -25.72
N GLY A 31 13.24 0.29 -26.77
CA GLY A 31 12.53 0.91 -27.90
C GLY A 31 11.00 0.99 -27.74
N PHE A 32 10.36 1.96 -28.43
CA PHE A 32 8.89 2.05 -28.54
C PHE A 32 8.34 0.91 -29.40
N LEU A 33 7.58 -0.02 -28.80
CA LEU A 33 6.94 -1.10 -29.54
C LEU A 33 5.59 -0.63 -30.12
N LEU A 34 5.52 -0.55 -31.45
CA LEU A 34 4.31 -0.28 -32.22
C LEU A 34 3.80 -1.59 -32.83
N MET A 35 2.55 -1.95 -32.54
CA MET A 35 1.90 -3.12 -33.18
C MET A 35 1.25 -2.69 -34.49
N ARG A 36 1.76 -3.17 -35.63
CA ARG A 36 1.26 -2.81 -36.96
C ARG A 36 0.77 -4.04 -37.73
N GLY A 37 -0.50 -4.38 -37.51
CA GLY A 37 -1.08 -5.64 -37.98
C GLY A 37 -0.45 -6.80 -37.20
N ASP A 38 0.03 -7.82 -37.91
CA ASP A 38 0.64 -9.01 -37.31
C ASP A 38 2.16 -8.88 -37.07
N SER A 39 2.76 -7.73 -37.41
CA SER A 39 4.20 -7.52 -37.32
C SER A 39 4.52 -6.45 -36.26
N PRO A 40 5.29 -6.79 -35.21
CA PRO A 40 5.78 -5.82 -34.26
C PRO A 40 6.87 -4.96 -34.90
N LEU A 41 6.78 -3.64 -34.68
CA LEU A 41 7.79 -2.65 -35.04
C LEU A 41 8.34 -2.03 -33.76
N MET A 42 9.66 -2.01 -33.59
CA MET A 42 10.31 -1.40 -32.45
C MET A 42 11.07 -0.15 -32.90
N VAL A 43 10.62 1.03 -32.51
CA VAL A 43 11.30 2.30 -32.79
C VAL A 43 12.29 2.57 -31.67
N MET A 44 13.57 2.43 -31.98
CA MET A 44 14.65 2.58 -31.00
C MET A 44 15.03 4.04 -30.78
N GLN A 45 14.89 4.87 -31.81
CA GLN A 45 15.21 6.29 -31.75
C GLN A 45 14.31 7.05 -32.74
N ILE A 46 13.59 8.08 -32.26
CA ILE A 46 12.70 8.88 -33.13
C ILE A 46 13.50 9.92 -33.92
N GLY A 47 14.70 10.30 -33.47
CA GLY A 47 15.47 11.36 -34.11
C GLY A 47 14.85 12.75 -33.88
N HIS A 48 15.24 13.72 -34.70
CA HIS A 48 14.76 15.11 -34.62
C HIS A 48 14.39 15.63 -36.00
N LYS A 49 13.56 16.67 -36.05
CA LYS A 49 13.26 17.40 -37.29
C LYS A 49 14.54 18.07 -37.81
N TYR A 50 14.72 18.12 -39.12
CA TYR A 50 15.86 18.82 -39.72
C TYR A 50 15.78 20.33 -39.45
N GLU A 51 16.84 20.91 -38.87
CA GLU A 51 16.91 22.34 -38.50
C GLU A 51 17.92 23.14 -39.36
N GLY A 52 18.34 22.59 -40.51
CA GLY A 52 19.36 23.21 -41.37
C GLY A 52 18.80 24.22 -42.39
N ASP A 53 19.32 24.20 -43.61
CA ASP A 53 18.92 25.15 -44.66
C ASP A 53 17.44 24.96 -45.03
N ALA A 54 16.66 26.06 -45.00
CA ALA A 54 15.24 26.06 -45.39
C ALA A 54 15.01 25.59 -46.84
N ALA A 55 16.01 25.72 -47.72
CA ALA A 55 15.96 25.15 -49.06
C ALA A 55 16.00 23.61 -49.04
N LEU A 56 16.73 23.03 -48.09
CA LEU A 56 16.87 21.58 -47.91
C LEU A 56 15.78 20.98 -47.02
N GLU A 57 15.13 21.76 -46.14
CA GLU A 57 14.05 21.29 -45.27
C GLU A 57 12.92 20.59 -46.06
N ARG A 58 12.61 21.08 -47.27
CA ARG A 58 11.62 20.47 -48.17
C ARG A 58 11.99 19.04 -48.58
N ASN A 59 13.28 18.71 -48.63
CA ASN A 59 13.75 17.37 -48.96
C ASN A 59 13.61 16.38 -47.79
N TYR A 60 13.36 16.89 -46.57
CA TYR A 60 13.03 16.09 -45.39
C TYR A 60 11.52 15.89 -45.19
N VAL A 61 10.72 16.18 -46.22
CA VAL A 61 9.29 15.87 -46.25
C VAL A 61 9.02 14.86 -47.37
N ALA A 62 8.68 13.62 -46.99
CA ALA A 62 8.28 12.60 -47.94
C ALA A 62 6.82 12.77 -48.36
N GLU A 63 6.57 12.65 -49.66
CA GLU A 63 5.22 12.64 -50.26
C GLU A 63 4.37 13.87 -49.86
N ASP A 64 5.03 15.01 -49.61
CA ASP A 64 4.42 16.25 -49.11
C ASP A 64 3.61 16.07 -47.81
N LYS A 65 3.84 14.98 -47.07
CA LYS A 65 3.00 14.57 -45.93
C LYS A 65 3.79 14.20 -44.68
N PHE A 66 4.90 13.48 -44.82
CA PHE A 66 5.59 12.88 -43.68
C PHE A 66 6.94 13.56 -43.45
N ILE A 67 7.15 14.08 -42.24
CA ILE A 67 8.46 14.59 -41.81
C ILE A 67 9.38 13.38 -41.63
N ILE A 68 10.54 13.42 -42.30
CA ILE A 68 11.61 12.44 -42.16
C ILE A 68 12.58 12.96 -41.09
N PRO A 69 12.60 12.36 -39.89
CA PRO A 69 13.55 12.73 -38.85
C PRO A 69 14.99 12.38 -39.21
N VAL A 70 15.94 13.17 -38.70
CA VAL A 70 17.37 12.87 -38.70
C VAL A 70 17.72 12.03 -37.47
N GLY A 71 18.40 10.91 -37.67
CA GLY A 71 18.81 10.00 -36.58
C GLY A 71 17.70 9.03 -36.14
N TYR A 72 16.72 8.78 -36.99
CA TYR A 72 15.66 7.81 -36.70
C TYR A 72 16.18 6.38 -36.87
N LYS A 73 15.73 5.49 -35.99
CA LYS A 73 16.12 4.08 -35.98
C LYS A 73 14.94 3.22 -35.58
N ALA A 74 14.60 2.24 -36.41
CA ALA A 74 13.54 1.29 -36.13
C ALA A 74 13.91 -0.13 -36.58
N VAL A 75 13.36 -1.12 -35.89
CA VAL A 75 13.54 -2.55 -36.15
C VAL A 75 12.17 -3.17 -36.41
N SER A 76 11.97 -3.74 -37.60
CA SER A 76 10.75 -4.45 -37.98
C SER A 76 11.02 -5.95 -38.05
N LYS A 77 10.11 -6.76 -37.49
CA LYS A 77 10.22 -8.22 -37.55
C LYS A 77 9.47 -8.80 -38.74
N TRP A 78 10.16 -9.68 -39.49
CA TRP A 78 9.58 -10.43 -40.59
C TRP A 78 9.77 -11.93 -40.37
N GLY A 79 8.74 -12.58 -39.83
CA GLY A 79 8.86 -13.95 -39.35
C GLY A 79 9.84 -14.02 -38.19
N GLU A 80 10.96 -14.71 -38.37
CA GLU A 80 12.02 -14.75 -37.37
C GLU A 80 13.19 -13.80 -37.67
N ASP A 81 13.17 -13.14 -38.83
CA ASP A 81 14.23 -12.22 -39.27
C ASP A 81 13.96 -10.78 -38.84
N GLU A 82 15.00 -9.97 -38.83
CA GLU A 82 14.95 -8.57 -38.39
C GLU A 82 15.41 -7.63 -39.51
N ILE A 83 14.71 -6.51 -39.65
CA ILE A 83 15.05 -5.46 -40.61
C ILE A 83 15.22 -4.16 -39.84
N ILE A 84 16.44 -3.63 -39.86
CA ILE A 84 16.78 -2.36 -39.23
C ILE A 84 16.74 -1.27 -40.29
N PHE A 85 16.06 -0.17 -39.98
CA PHE A 85 15.97 1.02 -40.80
C PHE A 85 16.52 2.22 -40.04
N MET A 86 17.36 3.01 -40.71
CA MET A 86 18.02 4.17 -40.14
C MET A 86 17.98 5.36 -41.09
N THR A 87 17.93 6.57 -40.52
CA THR A 87 18.06 7.84 -41.25
C THR A 87 19.20 8.67 -40.70
N ARG A 88 19.82 9.48 -41.56
CA ARG A 88 20.81 10.48 -41.16
C ARG A 88 20.74 11.73 -42.03
N GLU A 89 21.42 12.77 -41.60
CA GLU A 89 21.60 13.98 -42.41
C GLU A 89 22.50 13.67 -43.61
N GLY A 90 22.05 14.03 -44.80
CA GLY A 90 22.79 13.88 -46.05
C GLY A 90 22.99 15.22 -46.73
N ARG A 91 23.84 15.23 -47.76
CA ARG A 91 24.26 16.48 -48.42
C ARG A 91 23.12 17.24 -49.09
N ASP A 92 22.24 16.52 -49.76
CA ASP A 92 21.15 17.08 -50.57
C ASP A 92 19.76 16.71 -50.00
N GLY A 93 19.70 16.08 -48.83
CA GLY A 93 18.49 15.54 -48.22
C GLY A 93 18.80 14.35 -47.30
N PRO A 94 17.78 13.70 -46.72
CA PRO A 94 17.98 12.55 -45.86
C PRO A 94 18.62 11.39 -46.61
N GLU A 95 19.61 10.77 -45.97
CA GLU A 95 20.14 9.47 -46.38
C GLU A 95 19.53 8.37 -45.52
N TYR A 96 19.27 7.23 -46.13
CA TYR A 96 18.71 6.07 -45.43
C TYR A 96 19.61 4.85 -45.57
N GLN A 97 19.50 3.95 -44.60
CA GLN A 97 20.15 2.65 -44.61
C GLN A 97 19.18 1.58 -44.11
N ILE A 98 19.19 0.43 -44.78
CA ILE A 98 18.44 -0.76 -44.40
C ILE A 98 19.43 -1.90 -44.19
N ILE A 99 19.31 -2.58 -43.06
CA ILE A 99 20.09 -3.77 -42.72
C ILE A 99 19.11 -4.93 -42.53
N TYR A 100 19.27 -5.99 -43.31
CA TYR A 100 18.52 -7.24 -43.15
C TYR A 100 19.37 -8.27 -42.39
N LEU A 101 18.80 -8.78 -41.31
CA LEU A 101 19.41 -9.74 -40.38
C LEU A 101 18.60 -11.05 -40.38
N PRO A 102 18.99 -12.04 -41.20
CA PRO A 102 18.36 -13.35 -41.16
C PRO A 102 18.72 -14.10 -39.86
N ARG A 103 17.76 -14.79 -39.25
CA ARG A 103 18.01 -15.52 -37.98
C ARG A 103 18.81 -16.80 -38.16
N SER A 104 18.72 -17.44 -39.33
CA SER A 104 19.29 -18.78 -39.56
C SER A 104 20.72 -18.76 -40.10
N ALA A 105 21.33 -17.60 -40.29
CA ALA A 105 22.63 -17.50 -40.94
C ALA A 105 23.78 -17.34 -39.95
N VAL A 106 24.93 -17.88 -40.34
CA VAL A 106 26.24 -17.47 -39.84
C VAL A 106 26.35 -15.95 -40.02
N GLN A 107 27.05 -15.26 -39.13
CA GLN A 107 27.16 -13.79 -39.06
C GLN A 107 27.58 -13.11 -40.40
N GLU A 108 28.00 -13.90 -41.38
CA GLU A 108 28.44 -13.52 -42.72
C GLU A 108 27.31 -13.20 -43.72
N ASP A 109 26.05 -13.62 -43.50
CA ASP A 109 24.95 -13.35 -44.47
C ASP A 109 24.21 -12.02 -44.24
N LEU A 110 24.84 -11.09 -43.52
CA LEU A 110 24.29 -9.76 -43.25
C LEU A 110 24.19 -8.95 -44.55
N THR A 111 22.98 -8.62 -44.97
CA THR A 111 22.77 -7.74 -46.12
C THR A 111 22.56 -6.31 -45.64
N ALA A 112 23.67 -5.55 -45.54
CA ALA A 112 23.63 -4.11 -45.32
C ALA A 112 23.59 -3.38 -46.65
N LEU A 113 22.47 -2.72 -46.94
CA LEU A 113 22.39 -1.81 -48.08
C LEU A 113 23.21 -0.54 -47.76
N PRO A 114 23.99 -0.02 -48.72
CA PRO A 114 24.75 1.21 -48.50
C PRO A 114 23.81 2.39 -48.31
N TRP A 115 24.29 3.42 -47.61
CA TRP A 115 23.56 4.68 -47.48
C TRP A 115 23.20 5.25 -48.85
N SER A 116 21.96 5.66 -49.02
CA SER A 116 21.43 6.18 -50.28
C SER A 116 20.41 7.29 -49.99
N GLY A 117 20.38 8.31 -50.84
CA GLY A 117 19.34 9.35 -50.82
C GLY A 117 17.99 8.90 -51.43
N SER A 118 17.92 7.68 -52.01
CA SER A 118 16.70 7.16 -52.62
C SER A 118 16.17 5.94 -51.87
N ILE A 119 15.18 6.18 -51.00
CA ILE A 119 14.47 5.15 -50.26
C ILE A 119 13.76 4.13 -51.16
N HIS A 120 13.16 4.58 -52.27
CA HIS A 120 12.42 3.69 -53.18
C HIS A 120 13.34 2.65 -53.83
N ARG A 121 14.58 3.02 -54.16
CA ARG A 121 15.57 2.09 -54.70
C ARG A 121 15.97 1.05 -53.64
N MET A 122 16.31 1.50 -52.44
CA MET A 122 16.65 0.58 -51.34
C MET A 122 15.48 -0.34 -50.98
N TRP A 123 14.25 0.18 -51.01
CA TRP A 123 13.05 -0.61 -50.76
C TRP A 123 12.85 -1.70 -51.81
N ALA A 124 13.04 -1.37 -53.09
CA ALA A 124 12.96 -2.35 -54.18
C ALA A 124 14.04 -3.45 -54.03
N ASP A 125 15.26 -3.07 -53.67
CA ASP A 125 16.38 -4.00 -53.43
C ASP A 125 16.11 -4.90 -52.22
N LEU A 126 15.57 -4.35 -51.12
CA LEU A 126 15.15 -5.12 -49.95
C LEU A 126 14.06 -6.13 -50.33
N VAL A 127 12.96 -5.69 -50.96
CA VAL A 127 11.84 -6.57 -51.31
C VAL A 127 12.30 -7.68 -52.27
N LYS A 128 13.22 -7.39 -53.19
CA LYS A 128 13.84 -8.40 -54.05
C LYS A 128 14.63 -9.43 -53.24
N THR A 129 15.42 -8.96 -52.26
CA THR A 129 16.21 -9.82 -51.36
C THR A 129 15.30 -10.72 -50.52
N LEU A 130 14.24 -10.17 -49.92
CA LEU A 130 13.27 -10.93 -49.13
C LEU A 130 12.53 -11.99 -49.98
N LYS A 131 12.20 -11.67 -51.24
CA LYS A 131 11.62 -12.64 -52.19
C LYS A 131 12.59 -13.79 -52.51
N GLN A 132 13.87 -13.49 -52.67
CA GLN A 132 14.91 -14.50 -52.91
C GLN A 132 15.13 -15.37 -51.66
N ALA A 133 15.15 -14.77 -50.47
CA ALA A 133 15.23 -15.49 -49.20
C ALA A 133 14.03 -16.43 -49.02
N ALA A 134 12.81 -15.94 -49.21
CA ALA A 134 11.59 -16.75 -49.14
C ALA A 134 11.59 -17.93 -50.13
N ALA A 135 12.04 -17.72 -51.37
CA ALA A 135 12.14 -18.78 -52.38
C ALA A 135 13.18 -19.85 -52.01
N THR A 136 14.30 -19.43 -51.41
CA THR A 136 15.37 -20.34 -50.96
C THR A 136 14.88 -21.22 -49.80
N THR A 137 14.18 -20.63 -48.82
CA THR A 137 13.57 -21.37 -47.69
C THR A 137 12.53 -22.37 -48.18
N ALA A 138 11.67 -21.98 -49.13
CA ALA A 138 10.68 -22.89 -49.72
C ALA A 138 11.32 -24.09 -50.45
N THR A 139 12.44 -23.86 -51.14
CA THR A 139 13.17 -24.92 -51.87
C THR A 139 13.86 -25.91 -50.92
N LEU A 140 14.46 -25.42 -49.83
CA LEU A 140 15.08 -26.26 -48.80
C LEU A 140 14.05 -27.15 -48.08
N GLN A 141 12.84 -26.63 -47.84
CA GLN A 141 11.76 -27.41 -47.24
C GLN A 141 11.17 -28.47 -48.18
N ALA A 142 11.12 -28.19 -49.49
CA ALA A 142 10.71 -29.17 -50.49
C ALA A 142 11.71 -30.33 -50.64
N GLY A 143 13.02 -30.08 -50.43
CA GLY A 143 14.08 -31.07 -50.52
C GLY A 143 14.26 -31.98 -49.29
N GLY A 144 13.73 -31.60 -48.12
CA GLY A 144 13.91 -32.32 -46.86
C GLY A 144 12.92 -33.45 -46.54
N LYS A 145 11.91 -33.71 -47.38
CA LYS A 145 10.88 -34.74 -47.14
C LYS A 145 11.29 -36.12 -47.70
N THR A 146 12.33 -36.75 -47.16
CA THR A 146 12.53 -38.21 -47.24
C THR A 146 13.28 -38.73 -46.01
N GLN A 147 12.61 -38.85 -44.86
CA GLN A 147 12.86 -39.93 -43.87
C GLN A 147 11.83 -39.93 -42.73
N THR A 148 11.14 -41.07 -42.60
CA THR A 148 10.48 -41.66 -41.41
C THR A 148 9.57 -40.80 -40.53
N SER A 149 8.27 -40.93 -40.78
CA SER A 149 7.16 -40.51 -39.93
C SER A 149 6.93 -41.43 -38.73
N ALA A 150 6.77 -40.86 -37.54
CA ALA A 150 5.91 -41.40 -36.48
C ALA A 150 4.54 -40.68 -36.56
N PRO A 151 3.40 -41.38 -36.41
CA PRO A 151 2.08 -40.77 -36.58
C PRO A 151 1.56 -40.19 -35.26
N GLY A 152 1.23 -38.89 -35.21
CA GLY A 152 0.49 -38.35 -34.07
C GLY A 152 0.63 -36.85 -33.75
N GLY A 153 1.01 -35.99 -34.69
CA GLY A 153 1.05 -34.53 -34.48
C GLY A 153 0.44 -33.79 -35.66
N GLN A 154 -0.56 -32.95 -35.37
CA GLN A 154 -1.18 -32.03 -36.32
C GLN A 154 -0.11 -31.00 -36.76
N PRO A 155 0.14 -30.77 -38.05
CA PRO A 155 1.18 -29.83 -38.48
C PRO A 155 0.72 -28.39 -38.28
N ASP A 156 1.42 -27.65 -37.41
CA ASP A 156 1.31 -26.20 -37.30
C ASP A 156 1.95 -25.54 -38.54
N ASP A 157 1.15 -25.23 -39.55
CA ASP A 157 1.53 -24.64 -40.85
C ASP A 157 2.05 -23.18 -40.79
N LYS A 158 2.40 -22.65 -39.61
CA LYS A 158 2.69 -21.20 -39.42
C LYS A 158 4.17 -20.78 -39.47
N ARG A 159 5.13 -21.68 -39.70
CA ARG A 159 6.50 -21.44 -39.21
C ARG A 159 7.64 -21.14 -40.19
N ALA A 160 7.45 -20.67 -41.44
CA ALA A 160 8.65 -20.40 -42.26
C ALA A 160 8.60 -19.37 -43.41
N GLY A 161 7.56 -18.59 -43.58
CA GLY A 161 7.56 -17.51 -44.57
C GLY A 161 6.79 -16.33 -44.04
N GLY A 162 7.49 -15.27 -43.62
CA GLY A 162 6.81 -14.03 -43.26
C GLY A 162 5.95 -13.55 -44.44
N ASN A 163 4.71 -13.13 -44.17
CA ASN A 163 3.81 -12.68 -45.23
C ASN A 163 4.35 -11.40 -45.89
N LEU A 164 4.65 -11.46 -47.20
CA LEU A 164 5.14 -10.32 -47.98
C LEU A 164 4.09 -9.20 -48.13
N ALA A 165 2.81 -9.47 -47.86
CA ALA A 165 1.74 -8.47 -47.91
C ALA A 165 1.99 -7.25 -46.99
N HIS A 166 2.76 -7.44 -45.90
CA HIS A 166 3.17 -6.33 -45.03
C HIS A 166 4.00 -5.27 -45.78
N PHE A 167 4.82 -5.68 -46.75
CA PHE A 167 5.74 -4.81 -47.51
C PHE A 167 5.07 -4.10 -48.69
N GLU A 168 3.86 -4.48 -49.08
CA GLU A 168 3.11 -3.81 -50.15
C GLU A 168 2.63 -2.41 -49.74
N LYS A 169 2.57 -2.13 -48.43
CA LYS A 169 2.17 -0.83 -47.88
C LYS A 169 3.27 0.25 -47.97
N GLY A 170 4.47 -0.12 -48.40
CA GLY A 170 5.59 0.79 -48.63
C GLY A 170 6.46 1.08 -47.40
N PRO A 171 7.64 1.71 -47.61
CA PRO A 171 8.67 1.85 -46.58
C PRO A 171 8.24 2.71 -45.40
N TRP A 172 7.52 3.81 -45.65
CA TRP A 172 7.09 4.74 -44.60
C TRP A 172 6.13 4.09 -43.60
N TRP A 173 5.27 3.20 -44.09
CA TRP A 173 4.36 2.45 -43.26
C TRP A 173 5.07 1.30 -42.55
N VAL A 174 5.95 0.55 -43.22
CA VAL A 174 6.66 -0.56 -42.58
C VAL A 174 7.60 -0.10 -41.47
N PHE A 175 8.26 1.05 -41.64
CA PHE A 175 9.22 1.55 -40.66
C PHE A 175 8.65 2.54 -39.64
N GLY A 176 7.33 2.79 -39.64
CA GLY A 176 6.70 3.64 -38.62
C GLY A 176 6.75 5.13 -38.88
N ILE A 177 7.47 5.62 -39.90
CA ILE A 177 7.54 7.07 -40.20
C ILE A 177 6.13 7.64 -40.42
N ALA A 178 5.24 6.91 -41.09
CA ALA A 178 3.87 7.34 -41.34
C ALA A 178 2.94 7.21 -40.11
N ASP A 179 3.44 6.89 -38.91
CA ASP A 179 2.65 6.84 -37.68
C ASP A 179 2.23 8.24 -37.21
N ASP A 180 0.96 8.39 -36.87
CA ASP A 180 0.42 9.66 -36.38
C ASP A 180 1.12 10.09 -35.08
N ALA A 181 1.48 9.15 -34.18
CA ALA A 181 2.18 9.50 -32.94
C ALA A 181 3.59 10.04 -33.22
N ILE A 182 4.30 9.44 -34.18
CA ILE A 182 5.64 9.89 -34.59
C ILE A 182 5.55 11.24 -35.31
N GLN A 183 4.59 11.41 -36.22
CA GLN A 183 4.41 12.68 -36.93
C GLN A 183 3.94 13.81 -36.01
N GLN A 184 3.09 13.53 -35.02
CA GLN A 184 2.70 14.50 -33.99
C GLN A 184 3.90 14.90 -33.13
N HIS A 185 4.75 13.94 -32.76
CA HIS A 185 5.98 14.22 -32.02
C HIS A 185 6.90 15.17 -32.80
N LEU A 186 7.14 14.87 -34.08
CA LEU A 186 8.00 15.67 -34.96
C LEU A 186 7.42 17.03 -35.35
N SER A 187 6.10 17.16 -35.40
CA SER A 187 5.42 18.41 -35.75
C SER A 187 5.25 19.36 -34.56
N SER A 188 5.52 18.91 -33.33
CA SER A 188 5.42 19.72 -32.11
C SER A 188 6.62 20.68 -31.98
N ASP A 189 6.75 21.57 -32.96
CA ASP A 189 7.90 22.44 -33.25
C ASP A 189 8.03 23.64 -32.29
N LYS A 190 7.98 23.40 -30.97
CA LYS A 190 8.43 24.37 -29.99
C LYS A 190 9.69 23.84 -29.32
N GLY A 191 10.83 24.44 -29.68
CA GLY A 191 12.11 24.36 -28.97
C GLY A 191 12.02 24.83 -27.52
N THR A 192 11.27 24.09 -26.71
CA THR A 192 11.09 24.27 -25.29
C THR A 192 10.89 22.86 -24.75
N THR A 193 11.97 22.28 -24.20
CA THR A 193 11.95 21.17 -23.22
C THR A 193 10.71 20.27 -23.27
N THR A 194 10.81 19.11 -23.94
CA THR A 194 10.09 17.88 -23.52
C THR A 194 8.63 18.06 -23.09
N SER A 195 7.86 18.94 -23.75
CA SER A 195 6.48 19.26 -23.34
C SER A 195 5.42 18.59 -24.22
N GLY A 196 5.82 17.93 -25.32
CA GLY A 196 4.94 17.06 -26.12
C GLY A 196 4.79 15.64 -25.56
N LEU A 197 5.74 15.20 -24.73
CA LEU A 197 5.63 13.98 -23.92
C LEU A 197 5.02 14.31 -22.55
N GLY A 198 3.88 15.01 -22.53
CA GLY A 198 3.12 15.32 -21.29
C GLY A 198 2.64 14.09 -20.50
N GLU A 199 3.03 12.89 -20.95
CA GLU A 199 2.78 11.61 -20.34
C GLU A 199 4.04 10.89 -19.84
N VAL A 200 5.25 11.43 -20.06
CA VAL A 200 6.51 10.81 -19.63
C VAL A 200 7.19 11.65 -18.56
N LEU A 201 7.50 11.01 -17.43
CA LEU A 201 8.17 11.66 -16.31
C LEU A 201 9.67 11.68 -16.57
N GLY A 202 10.25 12.88 -16.66
CA GLY A 202 11.69 13.07 -16.74
C GLY A 202 12.35 12.95 -15.36
N CYS A 203 13.59 12.50 -15.37
CA CYS A 203 14.53 12.50 -14.26
C CYS A 203 15.81 13.17 -14.76
N GLY A 204 16.14 14.33 -14.20
CA GLY A 204 17.38 15.04 -14.51
C GLY A 204 18.60 14.25 -14.02
N GLU A 205 19.71 14.95 -13.78
CA GLU A 205 21.00 14.33 -13.37
C GLU A 205 20.99 13.59 -12.01
N GLY A 206 19.82 13.45 -11.36
CA GLY A 206 19.64 12.78 -10.08
C GLY A 206 19.33 11.28 -10.19
N SER A 207 19.34 10.60 -9.03
CA SER A 207 18.94 9.18 -8.91
C SER A 207 17.43 8.94 -9.02
N GLY A 208 16.64 10.01 -9.20
CA GLY A 208 15.20 9.95 -9.29
C GLY A 208 14.58 11.32 -9.61
N PRO A 209 13.33 11.32 -10.12
CA PRO A 209 12.62 12.54 -10.49
C PRO A 209 12.43 13.50 -9.31
N SER A 210 12.75 14.76 -9.55
CA SER A 210 12.61 15.87 -8.62
C SER A 210 11.17 16.36 -8.49
N PHE A 211 10.91 17.19 -7.48
CA PHE A 211 9.60 17.82 -7.29
C PHE A 211 9.15 18.61 -8.53
N GLU A 212 10.06 19.35 -9.16
CA GLU A 212 9.75 20.16 -10.35
C GLU A 212 9.37 19.29 -11.54
N GLU A 213 9.96 18.11 -11.67
CA GLU A 213 9.65 17.16 -12.75
C GLU A 213 8.30 16.49 -12.56
N TYR A 214 7.97 16.05 -11.34
CA TYR A 214 6.62 15.61 -11.02
C TYR A 214 5.59 16.73 -11.19
N GLY A 215 5.96 17.96 -10.82
CA GLY A 215 5.14 19.15 -11.04
C GLY A 215 4.83 19.34 -12.52
N LYS A 216 5.86 19.42 -13.37
CA LYS A 216 5.70 19.53 -14.83
C LYS A 216 4.89 18.37 -15.40
N TYR A 217 5.16 17.15 -14.95
CA TYR A 217 4.44 15.94 -15.37
C TYR A 217 2.94 15.98 -15.08
N LEU A 218 2.56 16.50 -13.92
CA LEU A 218 1.15 16.70 -13.53
C LEU A 218 0.53 17.96 -14.15
N GLY A 219 1.32 18.81 -14.80
CA GLY A 219 0.88 20.13 -15.26
C GLY A 219 0.67 21.12 -14.12
N TYR A 220 1.37 20.97 -13.00
CA TYR A 220 1.41 21.89 -11.86
C TYR A 220 2.11 23.19 -12.25
N ASP A 221 1.45 24.33 -12.01
CA ASP A 221 2.01 25.67 -12.23
C ASP A 221 2.29 26.33 -10.87
N PRO A 222 3.56 26.54 -10.47
CA PRO A 222 3.91 27.15 -9.19
C PRO A 222 3.24 28.51 -8.94
N ALA A 223 2.95 29.29 -9.99
CA ALA A 223 2.35 30.61 -9.85
C ALA A 223 0.84 30.56 -9.56
N ARG A 224 0.16 29.50 -10.01
CA ARG A 224 -1.31 29.36 -9.91
C ARG A 224 -1.74 28.33 -8.86
N ASP A 225 -0.90 27.31 -8.67
CA ASP A 225 -1.18 26.12 -7.88
C ASP A 225 -0.33 26.06 -6.60
N GLU A 226 0.22 27.18 -6.11
CA GLU A 226 1.05 27.21 -4.88
C GLU A 226 0.37 26.46 -3.71
N MET A 227 -0.94 26.64 -3.55
CA MET A 227 -1.77 26.01 -2.51
C MET A 227 -1.95 24.50 -2.69
N LEU A 228 -1.70 23.98 -3.89
CA LEU A 228 -1.83 22.58 -4.28
C LEU A 228 -0.48 21.87 -4.37
N ARG A 229 0.61 22.50 -3.91
CA ARG A 229 1.95 21.91 -3.83
C ARG A 229 1.93 20.51 -3.21
N TRP A 230 1.10 20.32 -2.18
CA TRP A 230 0.95 19.05 -1.48
C TRP A 230 0.49 17.90 -2.39
N VAL A 231 -0.24 18.16 -3.48
CA VAL A 231 -0.71 17.12 -4.44
C VAL A 231 0.49 16.44 -5.09
N VAL A 232 1.48 17.25 -5.51
CA VAL A 232 2.73 16.76 -6.11
C VAL A 232 3.55 16.00 -5.07
N GLU A 233 3.69 16.52 -3.85
CA GLU A 233 4.44 15.86 -2.77
C GLU A 233 3.81 14.51 -2.36
N VAL A 234 2.48 14.42 -2.35
CA VAL A 234 1.76 13.18 -2.06
C VAL A 234 1.96 12.16 -3.19
N MET A 235 1.91 12.58 -4.46
CA MET A 235 2.23 11.67 -5.58
C MET A 235 3.65 11.09 -5.47
N MET A 236 4.64 11.93 -5.12
CA MET A 236 6.04 11.50 -4.96
C MET A 236 6.23 10.44 -3.86
N LYS A 237 5.43 10.52 -2.80
CA LYS A 237 5.51 9.61 -1.64
C LYS A 237 4.58 8.39 -1.78
N GLU A 238 3.69 8.38 -2.76
CA GLU A 238 2.72 7.30 -2.95
C GLU A 238 3.47 6.01 -3.33
N PRO A 239 3.40 4.94 -2.52
CA PRO A 239 4.09 3.70 -2.84
C PRO A 239 3.46 3.07 -4.09
N LEU A 240 4.31 2.63 -5.02
CA LEU A 240 3.88 1.92 -6.21
C LEU A 240 3.21 0.60 -5.84
N PRO A 241 2.24 0.12 -6.66
CA PRO A 241 1.69 -1.21 -6.46
C PRO A 241 2.80 -2.28 -6.50
N ASN A 242 2.73 -3.30 -5.65
CA ASN A 242 3.81 -4.30 -5.48
C ASN A 242 4.27 -5.03 -6.76
N HIS A 243 3.46 -5.00 -7.83
CA HIS A 243 3.79 -5.63 -9.12
C HIS A 243 4.46 -4.66 -10.10
N LEU A 244 4.50 -3.37 -9.81
CA LEU A 244 5.08 -2.35 -10.66
C LEU A 244 6.44 -1.92 -10.11
N GLN A 245 7.45 -1.93 -10.98
CA GLN A 245 8.80 -1.46 -10.67
C GLN A 245 9.11 -0.22 -11.49
N GLN A 246 9.68 0.79 -10.86
CA GLN A 246 10.16 2.00 -11.52
C GLN A 246 11.58 1.78 -12.04
N ASN A 247 11.80 2.08 -13.32
CA ASN A 247 13.11 2.09 -13.95
C ASN A 247 13.36 3.44 -14.60
N ILE A 248 14.64 3.80 -14.71
CA ILE A 248 15.09 5.07 -15.31
C ILE A 248 16.07 4.73 -16.42
N VAL A 249 15.80 5.18 -17.65
CA VAL A 249 16.67 5.05 -18.82
C VAL A 249 16.78 6.41 -19.48
N ASP A 250 18.02 6.86 -19.72
CA ASP A 250 18.34 8.15 -20.36
C ASP A 250 17.63 9.35 -19.72
N GLY A 251 17.47 9.34 -18.40
CA GLY A 251 16.77 10.39 -17.67
C GLY A 251 15.25 10.40 -17.90
N LEU A 252 14.67 9.30 -18.38
CA LEU A 252 13.22 9.12 -18.49
C LEU A 252 12.78 7.97 -17.61
N VAL A 253 11.65 8.16 -16.93
CA VAL A 253 11.09 7.19 -15.99
C VAL A 253 10.00 6.38 -16.69
N TYR A 254 10.11 5.06 -16.61
CA TYR A 254 9.06 4.12 -17.00
C TYR A 254 8.79 3.12 -15.89
N TRP A 255 7.62 2.49 -15.96
CA TRP A 255 7.18 1.49 -15.02
C TRP A 255 7.02 0.15 -15.73
N VAL A 256 7.52 -0.93 -15.13
CA VAL A 256 7.39 -2.29 -15.65
C VAL A 256 6.44 -3.07 -14.75
N ASP A 257 5.35 -3.59 -15.33
CA ASP A 257 4.47 -4.54 -14.66
C ASP A 257 5.12 -5.92 -14.68
N THR A 258 5.62 -6.37 -13.53
CA THR A 258 6.27 -7.67 -13.35
C THR A 258 5.36 -8.87 -13.63
N ARG A 259 4.03 -8.70 -13.60
CA ARG A 259 3.08 -9.80 -13.88
C ARG A 259 2.85 -9.99 -15.37
N LYS A 260 2.76 -8.89 -16.12
CA LYS A 260 2.49 -8.90 -17.57
C LYS A 260 3.75 -8.80 -18.42
N ASN A 261 4.86 -8.38 -17.81
CA ASN A 261 6.10 -8.01 -18.49
C ASN A 261 5.87 -6.90 -19.54
N GLU A 262 4.94 -5.99 -19.25
CA GLU A 262 4.62 -4.80 -20.05
C GLU A 262 5.25 -3.56 -19.41
N SER A 263 5.83 -2.68 -20.22
CA SER A 263 6.34 -1.38 -19.76
C SER A 263 5.37 -0.26 -20.14
N THR A 264 5.19 0.70 -19.24
CA THR A 264 4.37 1.89 -19.46
C THR A 264 5.15 3.14 -19.07
N TRP A 265 5.07 4.19 -19.88
CA TRP A 265 5.66 5.49 -19.57
C TRP A 265 4.75 6.38 -18.73
N LYS A 266 3.52 5.93 -18.47
CA LYS A 266 2.55 6.62 -17.64
C LYS A 266 2.66 6.14 -16.19
N HIS A 267 2.81 7.06 -15.25
CA HIS A 267 2.82 6.72 -13.82
C HIS A 267 1.47 6.07 -13.45
N PRO A 268 1.44 4.96 -12.68
CA PRO A 268 0.21 4.22 -12.36
C PRO A 268 -0.88 5.06 -11.68
N HIS A 269 -0.47 6.14 -11.00
CA HIS A 269 -1.34 7.08 -10.31
C HIS A 269 -1.41 8.47 -10.98
N ALA A 270 -0.88 8.64 -12.20
CA ALA A 270 -0.86 9.94 -12.88
C ALA A 270 -2.26 10.56 -12.97
N ASP A 271 -3.25 9.80 -13.45
CA ASP A 271 -4.61 10.29 -13.65
C ASP A 271 -5.27 10.69 -12.34
N LYS A 272 -5.10 9.90 -11.27
CA LYS A 272 -5.59 10.19 -9.92
C LYS A 272 -5.15 11.59 -9.47
N TYR A 273 -3.87 11.92 -9.64
CA TYR A 273 -3.33 13.19 -9.17
C TYR A 273 -3.58 14.36 -10.14
N LYS A 274 -3.70 14.11 -11.45
CA LYS A 274 -4.17 15.13 -12.42
C LYS A 274 -5.62 15.54 -12.14
N GLU A 275 -6.51 14.57 -11.94
CA GLU A 275 -7.91 14.83 -11.54
C GLU A 275 -7.99 15.58 -10.21
N LEU A 276 -7.13 15.23 -9.24
CA LEU A 276 -7.08 15.89 -7.94
C LEU A 276 -6.59 17.34 -8.04
N LEU A 277 -5.61 17.60 -8.91
CA LEU A 277 -5.09 18.95 -9.18
C LEU A 277 -6.17 19.82 -9.84
N ASP A 278 -6.88 19.27 -10.84
CA ASP A 278 -7.96 19.98 -11.52
C ASP A 278 -9.16 20.25 -10.61
N ALA A 279 -9.50 19.30 -9.73
CA ALA A 279 -10.50 19.52 -8.69
C ALA A 279 -10.04 20.59 -7.68
N GLY A 280 -8.76 20.57 -7.29
CA GLY A 280 -8.18 21.56 -6.39
C GLY A 280 -8.21 22.98 -6.96
N ARG A 281 -8.01 23.13 -8.27
CA ARG A 281 -8.12 24.42 -8.97
C ARG A 281 -9.54 24.98 -8.97
N ARG A 282 -10.55 24.11 -9.04
CA ARG A 282 -11.98 24.48 -8.99
C ARG A 282 -12.41 24.84 -7.57
N ASP A 283 -12.13 23.96 -6.60
CA ASP A 283 -12.63 24.09 -5.23
C ASP A 283 -11.78 25.05 -4.38
N ARG A 284 -10.52 25.30 -4.77
CA ARG A 284 -9.55 26.17 -4.09
C ARG A 284 -9.54 25.97 -2.57
N PRO A 285 -9.21 24.76 -2.08
CA PRO A 285 -9.20 24.49 -0.65
C PRO A 285 -8.25 25.44 0.08
N VAL A 286 -8.68 25.92 1.25
CA VAL A 286 -7.84 26.73 2.14
C VAL A 286 -6.59 25.92 2.52
N PRO A 287 -5.38 26.52 2.57
CA PRO A 287 -4.12 25.88 2.97
C PRO A 287 -4.06 25.56 4.46
N HIS A 288 -5.04 24.82 4.93
CA HIS A 288 -5.14 24.36 6.29
C HIS A 288 -5.38 22.86 6.24
N TRP A 289 -4.69 22.10 7.09
CA TRP A 289 -4.74 20.63 7.06
C TRP A 289 -6.18 20.08 7.09
N ARG A 290 -7.09 20.72 7.85
CA ARG A 290 -8.52 20.34 7.89
C ARG A 290 -9.21 20.45 6.54
N SER A 291 -8.99 21.56 5.84
CA SER A 291 -9.61 21.83 4.54
C SER A 291 -9.03 20.92 3.48
N ILE A 292 -7.71 20.65 3.53
CA ILE A 292 -7.04 19.70 2.63
C ILE A 292 -7.55 18.28 2.88
N ALA A 293 -7.62 17.83 4.13
CA ALA A 293 -8.13 16.50 4.48
C ALA A 293 -9.62 16.35 4.11
N ALA A 294 -10.46 17.35 4.39
CA ALA A 294 -11.87 17.34 3.98
C ALA A 294 -12.02 17.23 2.44
N PHE A 295 -11.19 17.97 1.70
CA PHE A 295 -11.15 17.90 0.24
C PHE A 295 -10.69 16.52 -0.26
N GLN A 296 -9.62 15.96 0.31
CA GLN A 296 -9.15 14.61 -0.03
C GLN A 296 -10.22 13.55 0.25
N ILE A 297 -10.90 13.63 1.40
CA ILE A 297 -12.00 12.72 1.76
C ILE A 297 -13.16 12.85 0.76
N LYS A 298 -13.57 14.09 0.43
CA LYS A 298 -14.61 14.36 -0.58
C LYS A 298 -14.26 13.70 -1.91
N MET A 299 -13.03 13.88 -2.40
CA MET A 299 -12.56 13.29 -3.65
C MET A 299 -12.50 11.76 -3.59
N LEU A 300 -12.06 11.19 -2.47
CA LEU A 300 -12.07 9.74 -2.26
C LEU A 300 -13.49 9.18 -2.31
N MET A 301 -14.44 9.81 -1.62
CA MET A 301 -15.83 9.35 -1.61
C MET A 301 -16.50 9.51 -2.97
N HIS A 302 -16.24 10.60 -3.70
CA HIS A 302 -16.72 10.74 -5.08
C HIS A 302 -16.21 9.64 -6.00
N LYS A 303 -14.92 9.25 -5.87
CA LYS A 303 -14.36 8.13 -6.62
C LYS A 303 -15.08 6.83 -6.28
N VAL A 304 -15.25 6.53 -4.99
CA VAL A 304 -15.94 5.31 -4.52
C VAL A 304 -17.38 5.26 -5.04
N ILE A 305 -18.11 6.37 -4.99
CA ILE A 305 -19.49 6.47 -5.50
C ILE A 305 -19.53 6.26 -7.02
N ARG A 306 -18.61 6.88 -7.77
CA ARG A 306 -18.53 6.71 -9.24
C ARG A 306 -18.29 5.25 -9.63
N GLU A 307 -17.32 4.59 -8.98
CA GLU A 307 -17.04 3.17 -9.23
C GLU A 307 -18.25 2.28 -8.90
N GLU A 308 -18.98 2.60 -7.83
CA GLU A 308 -20.20 1.88 -7.47
C GLU A 308 -21.32 2.08 -8.52
N ASP A 309 -21.55 3.32 -8.97
CA ASP A 309 -22.57 3.63 -9.98
C ASP A 309 -22.26 2.94 -11.31
N GLU A 310 -20.98 2.87 -11.71
CA GLU A 310 -20.51 2.13 -12.89
C GLU A 310 -20.76 0.60 -12.75
N GLU A 311 -20.46 0.02 -11.58
CA GLU A 311 -20.71 -1.41 -11.32
C GLU A 311 -22.21 -1.74 -11.31
N VAL A 312 -23.03 -0.86 -10.73
CA VAL A 312 -24.50 -1.00 -10.73
C VAL A 312 -25.05 -0.91 -12.16
N ALA A 313 -24.58 0.05 -12.96
CA ALA A 313 -24.97 0.19 -14.36
C ALA A 313 -24.64 -1.07 -15.17
N ALA A 314 -23.42 -1.60 -15.04
CA ALA A 314 -22.98 -2.82 -15.72
C ALA A 314 -23.83 -4.05 -15.31
N CYS A 315 -24.26 -4.14 -14.05
CA CYS A 315 -25.12 -5.22 -13.57
C CYS A 315 -26.54 -5.15 -14.15
N LEU A 316 -27.10 -3.94 -14.29
CA LEU A 316 -28.44 -3.74 -14.87
C LEU A 316 -28.48 -4.18 -16.35
N ASP A 317 -27.42 -3.90 -17.11
CA ASP A 317 -27.30 -4.33 -18.51
C ASP A 317 -27.12 -5.85 -18.66
N GLY A 318 -26.49 -6.51 -17.67
CA GLY A 318 -26.23 -7.94 -17.66
C GLY A 318 -27.33 -8.81 -17.03
N GLY A 319 -28.44 -8.22 -16.55
CA GLY A 319 -29.51 -8.95 -15.83
C GLY A 319 -29.10 -9.50 -14.45
N GLY A 320 -28.00 -9.00 -13.88
CA GLY A 320 -27.49 -9.40 -12.58
C GLY A 320 -28.18 -8.68 -11.41
N ARG A 321 -28.13 -9.27 -10.21
CA ARG A 321 -28.52 -8.57 -8.97
C ARG A 321 -27.43 -7.55 -8.62
N PRO A 322 -27.75 -6.27 -8.37
CA PRO A 322 -26.75 -5.30 -7.98
C PRO A 322 -26.08 -5.68 -6.64
N PRO A 323 -24.78 -5.41 -6.47
CA PRO A 323 -24.08 -5.63 -5.21
C PRO A 323 -24.67 -4.77 -4.08
N ARG A 324 -24.47 -5.19 -2.82
CA ARG A 324 -24.93 -4.40 -1.66
C ARG A 324 -24.16 -3.08 -1.59
N LEU A 325 -24.88 -1.95 -1.66
CA LEU A 325 -24.38 -0.57 -1.74
C LEU A 325 -23.43 -0.08 -0.59
N LEU A 326 -23.15 -0.89 0.43
CA LEU A 326 -22.20 -0.53 1.50
C LEU A 326 -20.78 -1.10 1.30
N SER A 327 -20.59 -1.99 0.33
CA SER A 327 -19.38 -2.81 0.23
C SER A 327 -18.12 -2.02 -0.16
N LEU A 328 -18.20 -1.06 -1.09
CA LEU A 328 -17.03 -0.34 -1.59
C LEU A 328 -16.48 0.70 -0.59
N ALA A 329 -17.34 1.32 0.22
CA ALA A 329 -16.91 2.20 1.30
C ALA A 329 -16.12 1.43 2.38
N ASP A 330 -16.49 0.17 2.62
CA ASP A 330 -15.88 -0.71 3.60
C ASP A 330 -14.70 -1.52 3.06
N CYS A 331 -14.29 -1.32 1.81
CA CYS A 331 -13.21 -2.10 1.24
C CYS A 331 -11.84 -1.67 1.77
N TYR A 332 -10.89 -2.61 1.83
CA TYR A 332 -9.54 -2.38 2.34
C TYR A 332 -8.84 -1.20 1.64
N THR A 333 -9.04 -1.00 0.34
CA THR A 333 -8.40 0.09 -0.41
C THR A 333 -8.90 1.45 0.03
N THR A 334 -10.20 1.61 0.28
CA THR A 334 -10.77 2.87 0.82
C THR A 334 -10.25 3.15 2.22
N ILE A 335 -10.16 2.12 3.07
CA ILE A 335 -9.62 2.27 4.44
C ILE A 335 -8.13 2.62 4.42
N LYS A 336 -7.36 2.07 3.48
CA LYS A 336 -5.95 2.40 3.29
C LYS A 336 -5.76 3.85 2.82
N ASP A 337 -6.61 4.33 1.91
CA ASP A 337 -6.59 5.72 1.47
C ASP A 337 -6.99 6.69 2.61
N LEU A 338 -8.00 6.36 3.41
CA LEU A 338 -8.33 7.14 4.61
C LEU A 338 -7.21 7.13 5.65
N ALA A 339 -6.56 5.98 5.86
CA ALA A 339 -5.42 5.89 6.76
C ALA A 339 -4.30 6.83 6.34
N ARG A 340 -4.03 6.96 5.03
CA ARG A 340 -3.05 7.92 4.51
C ARG A 340 -3.45 9.38 4.78
N ILE A 341 -4.71 9.73 4.58
CA ILE A 341 -5.23 11.09 4.84
C ILE A 341 -5.05 11.48 6.31
N TYR A 342 -5.27 10.53 7.23
CA TYR A 342 -5.11 10.74 8.67
C TYR A 342 -3.71 10.40 9.22
N GLU A 343 -2.74 10.11 8.35
CA GLU A 343 -1.37 9.71 8.72
C GLU A 343 -1.33 8.55 9.73
N VAL A 344 -2.21 7.56 9.53
CA VAL A 344 -2.30 6.34 10.32
C VAL A 344 -1.51 5.22 9.64
N ASP A 345 -0.51 4.68 10.33
CA ASP A 345 0.15 3.46 9.89
C ASP A 345 -0.64 2.23 10.35
N LEU A 346 -1.42 1.65 9.44
CA LEU A 346 -2.22 0.45 9.70
C LEU A 346 -1.38 -0.78 10.11
N LYS A 347 -0.07 -0.79 9.84
CA LYS A 347 0.84 -1.86 10.26
C LYS A 347 1.20 -1.71 11.74
N ALA A 348 1.53 -0.50 12.17
CA ALA A 348 1.84 -0.20 13.55
C ALA A 348 0.58 -0.13 14.45
N GLU A 349 -0.53 0.37 13.90
CA GLU A 349 -1.77 0.68 14.61
C GLU A 349 -3.00 -0.04 14.00
N PRO A 350 -3.02 -1.39 13.93
CA PRO A 350 -4.08 -2.14 13.26
C PRO A 350 -5.47 -1.92 13.89
N PHE A 351 -5.53 -1.52 15.16
CA PHE A 351 -6.76 -1.21 15.87
C PHE A 351 -7.53 -0.02 15.30
N LEU A 352 -6.84 0.92 14.65
CA LEU A 352 -7.46 2.08 14.04
C LEU A 352 -8.22 1.73 12.75
N ALA A 353 -7.99 0.55 12.16
CA ALA A 353 -8.72 0.10 10.98
C ALA A 353 -10.24 0.08 11.22
N HIS A 354 -10.69 -0.30 12.43
CA HIS A 354 -12.11 -0.30 12.77
C HIS A 354 -12.70 1.13 12.84
N VAL A 355 -11.95 2.05 13.44
CA VAL A 355 -12.32 3.46 13.56
C VAL A 355 -12.41 4.10 12.18
N LEU A 356 -11.42 3.84 11.32
CA LEU A 356 -11.40 4.29 9.93
C LEU A 356 -12.54 3.71 9.11
N ARG A 357 -12.94 2.45 9.34
CA ARG A 357 -14.12 1.86 8.69
C ARG A 357 -15.41 2.58 9.05
N LYS A 358 -15.60 2.91 10.33
CA LYS A 358 -16.77 3.70 10.77
C LYS A 358 -16.77 5.10 10.14
N ALA A 359 -15.59 5.72 10.04
CA ALA A 359 -15.42 6.99 9.31
C ALA A 359 -15.78 6.88 7.84
N ALA A 360 -15.29 5.82 7.16
CA ALA A 360 -15.54 5.61 5.74
C ALA A 360 -17.03 5.56 5.43
N ARG A 361 -17.78 4.77 6.21
CA ARG A 361 -19.25 4.70 6.10
C ARG A 361 -19.91 6.06 6.32
N TYR A 362 -19.47 6.78 7.35
CA TYR A 362 -19.99 8.11 7.66
C TYR A 362 -19.79 9.08 6.48
N PHE A 363 -18.54 9.24 6.05
CA PHE A 363 -18.19 10.15 4.95
C PHE A 363 -18.85 9.75 3.64
N TYR A 364 -18.96 8.45 3.37
CA TYR A 364 -19.66 7.93 2.21
C TYR A 364 -21.13 8.37 2.21
N HIS A 365 -21.83 8.22 3.34
CA HIS A 365 -23.23 8.65 3.45
C HIS A 365 -23.39 10.18 3.35
N THR A 366 -22.49 10.96 3.95
CA THR A 366 -22.46 12.42 3.82
C THR A 366 -22.25 12.85 2.36
N ALA A 367 -21.27 12.24 1.68
CA ALA A 367 -20.97 12.53 0.28
C ALA A 367 -22.13 12.15 -0.65
N ARG A 368 -22.79 11.01 -0.40
CA ARG A 368 -23.96 10.56 -1.19
C ARG A 368 -25.18 11.47 -1.03
N ARG A 369 -25.25 12.24 0.06
CA ARG A 369 -26.25 13.29 0.28
C ARG A 369 -25.83 14.66 -0.29
N HIS A 370 -24.64 14.75 -0.88
CA HIS A 370 -24.02 16.00 -1.32
C HIS A 370 -23.85 17.04 -0.20
N GLU A 371 -23.71 16.58 1.05
CA GLU A 371 -23.45 17.44 2.20
C GLU A 371 -21.94 17.70 2.34
N GLU A 372 -21.57 18.85 2.93
CA GLU A 372 -20.16 19.16 3.21
C GLU A 372 -19.62 18.36 4.39
N VAL A 373 -18.36 17.93 4.29
CA VAL A 373 -17.70 17.16 5.35
C VAL A 373 -17.15 18.12 6.42
N HIS A 374 -17.90 18.32 7.49
CA HIS A 374 -17.50 19.23 8.58
C HIS A 374 -16.71 18.56 9.72
N ASP A 375 -16.81 17.23 9.87
CA ASP A 375 -16.40 16.52 11.09
C ASP A 375 -14.96 15.94 11.05
N VAL A 376 -14.09 16.44 10.16
CA VAL A 376 -12.71 15.94 10.03
C VAL A 376 -11.91 16.12 11.33
N SER A 377 -12.10 17.24 12.02
CA SER A 377 -11.42 17.51 13.29
C SER A 377 -11.89 16.58 14.41
N ASP A 378 -13.18 16.23 14.42
CA ASP A 378 -13.77 15.35 15.43
C ASP A 378 -13.28 13.92 15.24
N PHE A 379 -13.08 13.51 13.98
CA PHE A 379 -12.49 12.21 13.67
C PHE A 379 -11.01 12.15 14.08
N TYR A 380 -10.23 13.20 13.83
CA TYR A 380 -8.84 13.26 14.31
C TYR A 380 -8.77 13.14 15.84
N ALA A 381 -9.63 13.86 16.57
CA ALA A 381 -9.76 13.75 18.02
C ALA A 381 -10.21 12.34 18.47
N LEU A 382 -11.06 11.66 17.68
CA LEU A 382 -11.43 10.27 17.94
C LEU A 382 -10.22 9.33 17.78
N VAL A 383 -9.48 9.41 16.68
CA VAL A 383 -8.27 8.61 16.45
C VAL A 383 -7.27 8.80 17.59
N GLN A 384 -7.04 10.05 18.02
CA GLN A 384 -6.16 10.34 19.13
C GLN A 384 -6.64 9.74 20.45
N ARG A 385 -7.94 9.82 20.76
CA ARG A 385 -8.50 9.18 21.96
C ARG A 385 -8.29 7.66 21.96
N TYR A 386 -8.42 7.00 20.81
CA TYR A 386 -8.13 5.56 20.71
C TYR A 386 -6.65 5.26 20.96
N ARG A 387 -5.73 6.09 20.44
CA ARG A 387 -4.30 5.97 20.73
C ARG A 387 -4.02 6.10 22.22
N ASP A 388 -4.59 7.11 22.88
CA ASP A 388 -4.40 7.35 24.31
C ASP A 388 -4.93 6.19 25.15
N VAL A 389 -6.10 5.64 24.79
CA VAL A 389 -6.67 4.45 25.44
C VAL A 389 -5.76 3.23 25.28
N VAL A 390 -5.30 2.93 24.06
CA VAL A 390 -4.38 1.80 23.82
C VAL A 390 -3.06 1.98 24.56
N GLN A 391 -2.49 3.19 24.57
CA GLN A 391 -1.28 3.50 25.33
C GLN A 391 -1.49 3.32 26.84
N SER A 392 -2.64 3.74 27.38
CA SER A 392 -2.96 3.53 28.80
C SER A 392 -3.01 2.04 29.17
N PHE A 393 -3.56 1.20 28.29
CA PHE A 393 -3.59 -0.24 28.50
C PHE A 393 -2.18 -0.86 28.44
N VAL A 394 -1.31 -0.38 27.53
CA VAL A 394 0.09 -0.82 27.46
C VAL A 394 0.85 -0.46 28.74
N GLN A 395 0.73 0.79 29.21
CA GLN A 395 1.35 1.23 30.46
C GLN A 395 0.82 0.44 31.66
N GLN A 396 -0.49 0.19 31.72
CA GLN A 396 -1.10 -0.63 32.74
C GLN A 396 -0.53 -2.07 32.71
N GLN A 397 -0.40 -2.66 31.52
CA GLN A 397 0.19 -3.98 31.36
C GLN A 397 1.66 -4.04 31.83
N GLU A 398 2.47 -3.02 31.56
CA GLU A 398 3.86 -2.94 32.01
C GLU A 398 3.97 -2.81 33.54
N THR A 399 3.16 -1.92 34.12
CA THR A 399 3.09 -1.76 35.59
C THR A 399 2.63 -3.04 36.27
N ASP A 400 1.64 -3.72 35.72
CA ASP A 400 1.15 -5.00 36.24
C ASP A 400 2.22 -6.11 36.11
N GLN A 401 2.96 -6.17 35.00
CA GLN A 401 4.08 -7.11 34.86
C GLN A 401 5.17 -6.86 35.91
N GLU A 402 5.47 -5.59 36.18
CA GLU A 402 6.47 -5.24 37.18
C GLU A 402 5.98 -5.57 38.60
N LEU A 403 4.70 -5.37 38.89
CA LEU A 403 4.09 -5.83 40.15
C LEU A 403 4.19 -7.36 40.29
N VAL A 404 3.85 -8.13 39.24
CA VAL A 404 3.97 -9.60 39.27
C VAL A 404 5.42 -10.03 39.47
N ARG A 405 6.39 -9.42 38.75
CA ARG A 405 7.83 -9.71 38.94
C ARG A 405 8.27 -9.41 40.37
N ASN A 406 7.76 -8.33 40.98
CA ASN A 406 8.09 -7.97 42.35
C ASN A 406 7.42 -8.88 43.39
N LEU A 407 6.20 -9.36 43.13
CA LEU A 407 5.51 -10.35 43.96
C LEU A 407 6.23 -11.71 43.99
N LEU A 408 6.91 -12.07 42.89
CA LEU A 408 7.68 -13.31 42.79
C LEU A 408 9.06 -13.24 43.46
N ARG A 409 9.47 -12.09 44.00
CA ARG A 409 10.74 -11.93 44.72
C ARG A 409 10.57 -12.31 46.19
N CYS A 410 11.64 -12.78 46.80
CA CYS A 410 11.68 -13.05 48.24
C CYS A 410 11.34 -11.77 49.04
N VAL A 411 10.37 -11.87 49.96
CA VAL A 411 9.89 -10.73 50.76
C VAL A 411 11.00 -10.09 51.61
N GLU A 412 11.92 -10.91 52.11
CA GLU A 412 13.05 -10.48 52.94
C GLU A 412 14.16 -9.78 52.13
N CYS A 413 14.77 -10.47 51.17
CA CYS A 413 15.93 -9.92 50.46
C CYS A 413 15.58 -9.06 49.23
N ARG A 414 14.40 -9.24 48.62
CA ARG A 414 13.95 -8.61 47.35
C ARG A 414 14.90 -8.73 46.15
N ARG A 415 15.92 -9.57 46.26
CA ARG A 415 16.97 -9.77 45.24
C ARG A 415 16.73 -11.07 44.47
N GLU A 416 16.54 -12.16 45.20
CA GLU A 416 16.34 -13.49 44.62
C GLU A 416 14.85 -13.80 44.43
N LYS A 417 14.53 -14.61 43.43
CA LYS A 417 13.18 -15.16 43.22
C LYS A 417 12.80 -16.05 44.41
N ALA A 418 11.56 -15.96 44.87
CA ALA A 418 11.06 -16.84 45.91
C ALA A 418 10.93 -18.27 45.36
N THR A 419 11.53 -19.22 46.07
CA THR A 419 11.49 -20.66 45.74
C THR A 419 10.69 -21.45 46.77
N VAL A 420 10.36 -20.81 47.90
CA VAL A 420 9.70 -21.44 49.04
C VAL A 420 8.52 -20.58 49.46
N PHE A 421 7.36 -21.23 49.67
CA PHE A 421 6.19 -20.65 50.31
C PHE A 421 6.00 -21.28 51.68
N CYS A 422 5.85 -20.46 52.71
CA CYS A 422 5.59 -20.92 54.06
C CYS A 422 4.09 -20.84 54.36
N ASP A 423 3.42 -21.97 54.54
CA ASP A 423 1.96 -22.03 54.65
C ASP A 423 1.40 -21.40 55.95
N LYS A 424 2.21 -21.31 57.00
CA LYS A 424 1.82 -20.65 58.27
C LYS A 424 2.11 -19.15 58.29
N SER A 425 3.21 -18.73 57.69
CA SER A 425 3.60 -17.32 57.60
C SER A 425 2.90 -16.60 56.44
N GLU A 426 2.43 -17.38 55.46
CA GLU A 426 1.89 -16.91 54.16
C GLU A 426 2.89 -16.07 53.35
N ASP A 427 4.20 -16.27 53.59
CA ASP A 427 5.28 -15.50 52.99
C ASP A 427 6.01 -16.27 51.86
N LEU A 428 6.46 -15.51 50.86
CA LEU A 428 7.29 -15.98 49.76
C LEU A 428 8.76 -15.65 50.02
N LEU A 429 9.59 -16.69 50.14
CA LEU A 429 10.98 -16.60 50.57
C LEU A 429 11.91 -17.31 49.57
N CYS A 430 13.15 -16.83 49.42
CA CYS A 430 14.20 -17.65 48.82
C CYS A 430 14.70 -18.67 49.86
N GLN A 431 15.29 -19.76 49.39
CA GLN A 431 15.78 -20.84 50.26
C GLN A 431 16.67 -20.32 51.40
N ARG A 432 17.61 -19.41 51.09
CA ARG A 432 18.53 -18.80 52.06
C ARG A 432 17.79 -18.01 53.15
N CYS A 433 16.85 -17.16 52.75
CA CYS A 433 16.07 -16.35 53.70
C CYS A 433 15.12 -17.21 54.53
N TYR A 434 14.57 -18.29 53.96
CA TYR A 434 13.75 -19.23 54.70
C TYR A 434 14.57 -19.90 55.81
N GLU A 435 15.71 -20.50 55.50
CA GLU A 435 16.58 -21.15 56.49
C GLU A 435 17.03 -20.16 57.58
N ALA A 436 17.38 -18.93 57.20
CA ALA A 436 17.77 -17.90 58.15
C ALA A 436 16.63 -17.52 59.11
N THR A 437 15.39 -17.36 58.61
CA THR A 437 14.24 -16.89 59.41
C THR A 437 13.47 -18.01 60.12
N HIS A 438 13.61 -19.26 59.64
CA HIS A 438 12.87 -20.43 60.15
C HIS A 438 13.76 -21.47 60.85
N SER A 439 15.08 -21.28 60.93
CA SER A 439 15.97 -22.21 61.67
C SER A 439 15.78 -22.21 63.19
N LYS A 440 15.10 -21.20 63.77
CA LYS A 440 14.97 -21.02 65.23
C LYS A 440 13.52 -20.68 65.65
N GLY A 441 13.17 -21.04 66.89
CA GLY A 441 11.90 -20.67 67.53
C GLY A 441 10.68 -21.39 66.96
N HIS A 442 9.48 -20.84 67.18
CA HIS A 442 8.22 -21.45 66.70
C HIS A 442 8.11 -21.56 65.17
N ARG A 443 8.86 -20.73 64.44
CA ARG A 443 8.88 -20.75 62.96
C ARG A 443 9.53 -22.01 62.39
N SER A 444 10.35 -22.74 63.16
CA SER A 444 10.95 -24.00 62.69
C SER A 444 9.94 -25.13 62.50
N GLN A 445 8.75 -25.00 63.10
CA GLN A 445 7.64 -25.95 62.94
C GLN A 445 6.68 -25.56 61.80
N HIS A 446 7.06 -24.60 60.96
CA HIS A 446 6.30 -24.28 59.78
C HIS A 446 6.68 -25.26 58.66
N TYR A 447 5.67 -25.77 57.96
CA TYR A 447 5.90 -26.58 56.77
C TYR A 447 6.08 -25.68 55.56
N ILE A 448 6.85 -26.16 54.60
CA ILE A 448 7.14 -25.46 53.36
C ILE A 448 6.54 -26.19 52.18
N THR A 449 6.12 -25.38 51.22
CA THR A 449 5.80 -25.83 49.88
C THR A 449 6.86 -25.24 48.95
N GLN A 450 7.59 -26.10 48.23
CA GLN A 450 8.45 -25.63 47.14
C GLN A 450 7.56 -25.09 46.03
N VAL A 451 7.84 -23.87 45.60
CA VAL A 451 7.08 -23.19 44.56
C VAL A 451 8.00 -22.91 43.38
N GLU A 452 7.74 -23.62 42.29
CA GLU A 452 8.31 -23.35 40.99
C GLU A 452 7.35 -22.43 40.24
N PHE A 453 7.57 -21.12 40.35
CA PHE A 453 6.80 -20.16 39.57
C PHE A 453 7.35 -20.10 38.15
N GLU A 454 6.62 -20.65 37.20
CA GLU A 454 6.91 -20.40 35.79
C GLU A 454 6.04 -19.26 35.27
N MET A 455 6.59 -18.47 34.35
CA MET A 455 5.77 -17.54 33.57
C MET A 455 5.08 -18.35 32.47
N CYS A 456 3.85 -17.98 32.13
CA CYS A 456 3.16 -18.58 31.00
C CYS A 456 4.00 -18.44 29.73
N VAL A 457 4.24 -19.55 29.02
CA VAL A 457 5.09 -19.56 27.81
C VAL A 457 4.52 -18.68 26.69
N GLU A 458 3.20 -18.58 26.59
CA GLU A 458 2.52 -17.89 25.50
C GLU A 458 2.47 -16.38 25.69
N CYS A 459 2.00 -15.92 26.86
CA CYS A 459 1.94 -14.49 27.10
C CYS A 459 3.25 -13.95 27.67
N GLY A 460 3.99 -14.73 28.46
CA GLY A 460 5.16 -14.28 29.21
C GLY A 460 4.85 -13.29 30.33
N GLN A 461 3.57 -13.00 30.61
CA GLN A 461 3.13 -11.90 31.48
C GLN A 461 2.50 -12.38 32.78
N GLN A 462 1.77 -13.49 32.72
CA GLN A 462 1.07 -14.05 33.87
C GLN A 462 1.81 -15.29 34.38
N VAL A 463 1.72 -15.53 35.68
CA VAL A 463 2.21 -16.76 36.29
C VAL A 463 1.43 -17.94 35.71
N ALA A 464 2.14 -19.00 35.33
CA ALA A 464 1.53 -20.22 34.86
C ALA A 464 0.77 -20.91 36.00
N VAL A 465 -0.48 -21.24 35.74
CA VAL A 465 -1.36 -21.97 36.67
C VAL A 465 -1.55 -23.42 36.20
N PHE A 466 -1.35 -23.66 34.91
CA PHE A 466 -1.54 -24.95 34.28
C PHE A 466 -0.24 -25.39 33.61
N HIS A 467 0.08 -26.68 33.70
CA HIS A 467 1.11 -27.33 32.92
C HIS A 467 0.45 -28.41 32.06
N CYS A 468 0.55 -28.28 30.74
CA CYS A 468 -0.05 -29.23 29.81
C CYS A 468 0.92 -30.38 29.57
N THR A 469 0.54 -31.61 29.92
CA THR A 469 1.44 -32.77 29.75
C THR A 469 1.71 -33.12 28.29
N SER A 470 0.73 -32.88 27.41
CA SER A 470 0.84 -33.14 25.98
C SER A 470 1.71 -32.11 25.25
N CYS A 471 1.59 -30.82 25.61
CA CYS A 471 2.45 -29.76 25.08
C CYS A 471 3.83 -29.70 25.76
N ARG A 472 3.91 -30.16 27.02
CA ARG A 472 5.06 -30.01 27.94
C ARG A 472 5.39 -28.56 28.27
N ASP A 473 4.36 -27.71 28.26
CA ASP A 473 4.46 -26.28 28.42
C ASP A 473 3.55 -25.78 29.55
N SER A 474 3.93 -24.65 30.14
CA SER A 474 3.23 -24.02 31.27
C SER A 474 2.47 -22.77 30.81
N PHE A 475 1.19 -22.69 31.16
CA PHE A 475 0.23 -21.69 30.68
C PHE A 475 -0.48 -20.99 31.84
N CYS A 476 -0.81 -19.72 31.67
CA CYS A 476 -1.80 -19.06 32.51
C CYS A 476 -3.21 -19.55 32.14
N ARG A 477 -4.22 -19.22 32.96
CA ARG A 477 -5.59 -19.67 32.73
C ARG A 477 -6.13 -19.28 31.35
N ASN A 478 -6.00 -18.02 30.98
CA ASN A 478 -6.56 -17.53 29.72
C ASN A 478 -5.87 -18.14 28.49
N CYS A 479 -4.53 -18.20 28.49
CA CYS A 479 -3.79 -18.82 27.38
C CYS A 479 -4.10 -20.33 27.27
N PHE A 480 -4.25 -21.02 28.40
CA PHE A 480 -4.64 -22.43 28.39
C PHE A 480 -6.02 -22.61 27.76
N GLU A 481 -7.04 -21.88 28.23
CA GLU A 481 -8.40 -21.93 27.70
C GLU A 481 -8.43 -21.60 26.19
N LEU A 482 -7.80 -20.51 25.76
CA LEU A 482 -7.81 -20.10 24.35
C LEU A 482 -7.17 -21.14 23.42
N LEU A 483 -6.01 -21.69 23.79
CA LEU A 483 -5.26 -22.62 22.95
C LEU A 483 -5.79 -24.06 23.02
N HIS A 484 -6.40 -24.44 24.15
CA HIS A 484 -6.88 -25.80 24.38
C HIS A 484 -8.40 -25.94 24.20
N MET A 485 -9.17 -24.86 24.04
CA MET A 485 -10.59 -24.95 23.66
C MET A 485 -10.82 -25.14 22.15
N LYS A 486 -9.79 -25.03 21.30
CA LYS A 486 -9.91 -25.14 19.83
C LYS A 486 -9.03 -26.26 19.26
N GLY A 487 -9.53 -26.92 18.22
CA GLY A 487 -8.77 -27.89 17.41
C GLY A 487 -8.36 -29.18 18.13
N GLY A 488 -7.27 -29.80 17.66
CA GLY A 488 -6.74 -31.08 18.17
C GLY A 488 -6.21 -31.04 19.61
N ARG A 489 -6.09 -29.84 20.20
CA ARG A 489 -5.59 -29.66 21.59
C ARG A 489 -6.68 -29.79 22.67
N ARG A 490 -7.94 -29.97 22.27
CA ARG A 490 -9.09 -30.13 23.19
C ARG A 490 -8.98 -31.31 24.16
N GLY A 491 -8.22 -32.33 23.81
CA GLY A 491 -8.02 -33.52 24.64
C GLY A 491 -6.83 -33.44 25.59
N HIS A 492 -6.07 -32.34 25.60
CA HIS A 492 -4.90 -32.25 26.45
C HIS A 492 -5.30 -32.10 27.93
N VAL A 493 -4.63 -32.85 28.79
CA VAL A 493 -4.90 -32.84 30.23
C VAL A 493 -3.99 -31.81 30.93
N PRO A 494 -4.55 -30.77 31.57
CA PRO A 494 -3.77 -29.86 32.39
C PRO A 494 -3.46 -30.49 33.75
N ILE A 495 -2.21 -30.35 34.19
CA ILE A 495 -1.84 -30.43 35.60
C ILE A 495 -1.93 -29.02 36.16
N ILE A 496 -2.71 -28.83 37.22
CA ILE A 496 -2.73 -27.55 37.94
C ILE A 496 -1.40 -27.45 38.67
N LEU A 497 -0.54 -26.53 38.23
CA LEU A 497 0.65 -26.17 38.99
C LEU A 497 0.14 -25.64 40.32
N ARG A 498 0.59 -26.24 41.43
CA ARG A 498 0.28 -25.78 42.80
C ARG A 498 0.97 -24.44 43.08
N ALA A 499 0.78 -23.45 42.22
CA ALA A 499 0.91 -22.06 42.59
C ALA A 499 -0.31 -21.75 43.46
N LEU A 500 -0.05 -21.23 44.67
CA LEU A 500 -0.93 -20.48 45.57
C LEU A 500 -2.42 -20.55 45.21
N ASN A 501 -3.29 -20.88 46.17
CA ASN A 501 -4.71 -20.54 46.09
C ASN A 501 -4.84 -19.04 45.74
N ALA A 502 -4.85 -18.69 44.45
CA ALA A 502 -4.76 -17.30 43.98
C ALA A 502 -6.05 -16.54 44.33
N SER A 503 -7.09 -17.29 44.68
CA SER A 503 -8.34 -16.81 45.27
C SER A 503 -8.24 -16.43 46.76
N LYS A 504 -7.21 -16.88 47.50
CA LYS A 504 -7.04 -16.65 48.95
C LYS A 504 -5.88 -15.73 49.33
N ALA A 505 -4.94 -15.45 48.43
CA ALA A 505 -3.83 -14.54 48.71
C ALA A 505 -4.32 -13.08 48.79
N PHE A 506 -4.67 -12.63 49.99
CA PHE A 506 -4.67 -11.21 50.34
C PHE A 506 -3.20 -10.78 50.52
N LEU A 507 -2.78 -9.71 49.83
CA LEU A 507 -1.44 -9.16 49.99
C LEU A 507 -1.27 -8.56 51.39
N PRO A 508 -0.22 -8.92 52.15
CA PRO A 508 0.08 -8.26 53.42
C PRO A 508 0.65 -6.85 53.15
N ASN A 509 -0.01 -5.81 53.67
CA ASN A 509 0.52 -4.44 53.66
C ASN A 509 1.44 -4.23 54.88
N ARG A 510 2.44 -3.36 54.70
CA ARG A 510 3.64 -3.15 55.52
C ARG A 510 3.42 -2.66 56.97
N GLN A 511 2.17 -2.58 57.46
CA GLN A 511 1.84 -2.01 58.77
C GLN A 511 0.67 -2.74 59.45
N GLY A 512 0.80 -4.05 59.73
CA GLY A 512 0.18 -4.74 60.87
C GLY A 512 -1.33 -4.59 61.16
N GLY A 513 -2.13 -4.04 60.25
CA GLY A 513 -3.56 -3.81 60.42
C GLY A 513 -4.33 -4.24 59.18
N MET A 514 -5.36 -5.07 59.37
CA MET A 514 -6.32 -5.44 58.33
C MET A 514 -7.09 -4.20 57.87
N VAL A 515 -6.51 -3.41 56.97
CA VAL A 515 -7.27 -2.49 56.14
C VAL A 515 -7.38 -3.10 54.76
N SER A 516 -8.60 -3.10 54.29
CA SER A 516 -8.97 -3.15 52.90
C SER A 516 -7.92 -2.65 51.93
N LEU A 517 -7.58 -3.47 50.90
CA LEU A 517 -7.25 -2.93 49.58
C LEU A 517 -8.19 -1.73 49.35
N PRO A 518 -7.69 -0.57 48.91
CA PRO A 518 -8.54 0.57 48.60
C PRO A 518 -9.71 0.09 47.74
N ALA A 519 -10.91 0.68 47.90
CA ALA A 519 -12.12 0.19 47.24
C ALA A 519 -11.99 0.05 45.70
N SER A 520 -10.99 0.74 45.10
CA SER A 520 -10.54 0.59 43.71
C SER A 520 -9.87 -0.76 43.39
N MET A 521 -9.07 -1.33 44.29
CA MET A 521 -8.37 -2.63 44.11
C MET A 521 -9.19 -3.84 44.61
N ARG A 522 -10.30 -3.61 45.32
CA ARG A 522 -11.09 -4.68 45.94
C ARG A 522 -12.21 -5.23 45.06
N ARG A 523 -12.60 -4.52 44.00
CA ARG A 523 -13.68 -4.95 43.07
C ARG A 523 -13.18 -5.64 41.81
N ALA A 524 -11.87 -5.69 41.59
CA ALA A 524 -11.25 -6.52 40.57
C ALA A 524 -9.97 -7.10 41.16
N SER A 525 -9.83 -8.43 41.24
CA SER A 525 -8.49 -9.01 41.41
C SER A 525 -7.59 -8.41 40.33
N PRO A 526 -6.38 -7.92 40.63
CA PRO A 526 -5.44 -7.42 39.64
C PRO A 526 -5.33 -8.43 38.48
N LEU A 527 -5.22 -9.71 38.83
CA LEU A 527 -5.20 -10.85 37.89
C LEU A 527 -6.41 -10.99 36.96
N LYS A 528 -7.61 -10.54 37.33
CA LYS A 528 -8.80 -10.60 36.46
C LYS A 528 -8.87 -9.39 35.53
N ALA A 529 -8.65 -8.19 36.06
CA ALA A 529 -8.58 -6.97 35.25
C ALA A 529 -7.42 -7.04 34.24
N THR A 530 -6.26 -7.60 34.64
CA THR A 530 -5.09 -7.79 33.76
C THR A 530 -5.35 -8.76 32.63
N ALA A 531 -6.11 -9.82 32.89
CA ALA A 531 -6.30 -10.89 31.91
C ALA A 531 -7.36 -10.52 30.87
N GLU A 532 -8.38 -9.77 31.30
CA GLU A 532 -9.35 -9.15 30.41
C GLU A 532 -8.68 -8.04 29.61
N ALA A 533 -8.00 -7.07 30.22
CA ALA A 533 -7.26 -6.00 29.54
C ALA A 533 -6.20 -6.52 28.55
N ALA A 534 -5.41 -7.52 28.93
CA ALA A 534 -4.44 -8.15 28.03
C ALA A 534 -5.12 -8.86 26.86
N HIS A 535 -6.30 -9.46 27.08
CA HIS A 535 -7.09 -10.06 26.02
C HIS A 535 -7.69 -8.99 25.11
N VAL A 536 -8.22 -7.88 25.64
CA VAL A 536 -8.67 -6.72 24.86
C VAL A 536 -7.52 -6.21 23.98
N LEU A 537 -6.35 -5.99 24.57
CA LEU A 537 -5.17 -5.56 23.85
C LEU A 537 -4.75 -6.55 22.77
N ALA A 538 -4.75 -7.85 23.07
CA ALA A 538 -4.41 -8.89 22.08
C ALA A 538 -5.43 -8.92 20.94
N LYS A 539 -6.72 -8.74 21.25
CA LYS A 539 -7.80 -8.60 20.27
C LYS A 539 -7.55 -7.42 19.35
N VAL A 540 -7.36 -6.24 19.95
CA VAL A 540 -7.17 -4.94 19.31
C VAL A 540 -5.88 -4.87 18.50
N ARG A 541 -4.82 -5.58 18.91
CA ARG A 541 -3.53 -5.64 18.21
C ARG A 541 -3.45 -6.75 17.18
N SER A 542 -4.53 -7.50 16.95
CA SER A 542 -4.55 -8.47 15.85
C SER A 542 -4.32 -7.74 14.52
N HIS A 543 -3.41 -8.25 13.70
CA HIS A 543 -3.16 -7.69 12.37
C HIS A 543 -4.23 -8.13 11.35
N TRP A 544 -5.04 -9.14 11.70
CA TRP A 544 -6.15 -9.60 10.87
C TRP A 544 -7.40 -8.77 11.13
N VAL A 545 -7.93 -8.13 10.09
CA VAL A 545 -9.16 -7.32 10.13
C VAL A 545 -10.15 -7.87 9.11
N GLN A 546 -11.42 -7.93 9.48
CA GLN A 546 -12.51 -8.32 8.59
C GLN A 546 -12.98 -7.13 7.76
N PHE A 547 -12.98 -7.30 6.45
CA PHE A 547 -13.59 -6.42 5.47
C PHE A 547 -14.69 -7.18 4.72
N GLU A 548 -15.47 -6.46 3.92
CA GLU A 548 -16.42 -7.06 2.97
C GLU A 548 -15.84 -6.88 1.56
N ASP A 549 -15.88 -7.94 0.74
CA ASP A 549 -15.58 -7.81 -0.68
C ASP A 549 -16.77 -7.22 -1.44
N ARG A 550 -16.60 -7.00 -2.75
CA ARG A 550 -17.63 -6.45 -3.66
C ARG A 550 -18.94 -7.25 -3.66
N LEU A 551 -18.91 -8.52 -3.25
CA LEU A 551 -20.09 -9.38 -3.16
C LEU A 551 -20.76 -9.32 -1.78
N GLY A 552 -20.23 -8.51 -0.86
CA GLY A 552 -20.66 -8.45 0.54
C GLY A 552 -20.23 -9.68 1.35
N LEU A 553 -19.27 -10.46 0.84
CA LEU A 553 -18.74 -11.62 1.56
C LEU A 553 -17.58 -11.17 2.45
N PRO A 554 -17.48 -11.72 3.68
CA PRO A 554 -16.38 -11.38 4.57
C PRO A 554 -15.05 -11.86 3.98
N VAL A 555 -14.08 -10.96 3.94
CA VAL A 555 -12.69 -11.24 3.59
C VAL A 555 -11.80 -10.71 4.71
N PHE A 556 -10.89 -11.56 5.17
CA PHE A 556 -9.95 -11.25 6.23
C PHE A 556 -8.64 -10.80 5.62
N TYR A 557 -8.23 -9.58 5.92
CA TYR A 557 -6.97 -9.01 5.47
C TYR A 557 -6.00 -8.92 6.63
N ASN A 558 -4.77 -9.37 6.41
CA ASN A 558 -3.67 -9.17 7.32
C ASN A 558 -2.96 -7.86 6.97
N LEU A 559 -3.10 -6.85 7.82
CA LEU A 559 -2.55 -5.52 7.60
C LEU A 559 -1.01 -5.51 7.54
N MET A 560 -0.33 -6.49 8.13
CA MET A 560 1.14 -6.58 8.10
C MET A 560 1.65 -7.19 6.80
N THR A 561 1.07 -8.31 6.39
CA THR A 561 1.54 -9.10 5.24
C THR A 561 0.82 -8.77 3.93
N ASP A 562 -0.22 -7.92 3.98
CA ASP A 562 -1.14 -7.65 2.87
C ASP A 562 -1.81 -8.93 2.31
N GLU A 563 -1.84 -10.01 3.10
CA GLU A 563 -2.49 -11.27 2.74
C GLU A 563 -4.01 -11.20 2.93
N ALA A 564 -4.78 -11.71 1.97
CA ALA A 564 -6.23 -11.78 2.04
C ALA A 564 -6.71 -13.24 2.02
N ARG A 565 -7.66 -13.57 2.89
CA ARG A 565 -8.26 -14.92 3.00
C ARG A 565 -9.77 -14.86 3.19
N ARG A 566 -10.49 -15.91 2.77
CA ARG A 566 -11.95 -16.03 2.99
C ARG A 566 -12.29 -16.83 4.26
N ASP A 567 -11.39 -17.68 4.71
CA ASP A 567 -11.51 -18.42 5.96
C ASP A 567 -11.05 -17.56 7.15
N ILE A 568 -11.74 -17.72 8.28
CA ILE A 568 -11.42 -16.99 9.52
C ILE A 568 -10.03 -17.44 10.01
N PRO A 569 -9.02 -16.55 10.05
CA PRO A 569 -7.70 -16.92 10.54
C PRO A 569 -7.76 -17.39 11.99
N ALA A 570 -7.00 -18.44 12.34
CA ALA A 570 -6.98 -18.96 13.71
C ALA A 570 -6.49 -17.93 14.75
N SER A 571 -5.69 -16.95 14.30
CA SER A 571 -5.16 -15.84 15.10
C SER A 571 -6.08 -14.61 15.10
N MET A 572 -7.21 -14.64 14.41
CA MET A 572 -8.09 -13.48 14.34
C MET A 572 -8.88 -13.32 15.63
N LEU A 573 -8.59 -12.21 16.31
CA LEU A 573 -9.17 -11.84 17.60
C LEU A 573 -9.76 -10.41 17.56
N ASN A 574 -9.73 -9.71 16.43
CA ASN A 574 -10.21 -8.31 16.32
C ASN A 574 -11.74 -8.21 16.46
N GLU A 575 -12.23 -8.17 17.69
CA GLU A 575 -13.55 -7.62 18.00
C GLU A 575 -13.45 -6.10 18.19
N PRO A 576 -14.48 -5.32 17.81
CA PRO A 576 -14.49 -3.88 18.01
C PRO A 576 -14.21 -3.48 19.46
N LEU A 577 -13.35 -2.48 19.70
CA LEU A 577 -13.05 -1.96 21.04
C LEU A 577 -14.32 -1.53 21.78
N GLU A 578 -15.32 -1.04 21.05
CA GLU A 578 -16.63 -0.59 21.55
C GLU A 578 -17.38 -1.70 22.32
N TRP A 579 -17.19 -2.96 21.93
CA TRP A 579 -17.83 -4.11 22.56
C TRP A 579 -17.15 -4.47 23.89
N VAL A 580 -15.96 -3.94 24.12
CA VAL A 580 -15.08 -4.32 25.22
C VAL A 580 -14.89 -3.22 26.25
N VAL A 581 -14.80 -1.96 25.81
CA VAL A 581 -14.61 -0.79 26.69
C VAL A 581 -15.95 -0.16 27.09
N GLY A 582 -17.07 -0.66 26.55
CA GLY A 582 -18.35 0.04 26.60
C GLY A 582 -18.38 1.16 25.56
N ASP A 583 -19.58 1.61 25.22
CA ASP A 583 -19.87 2.42 24.05
C ASP A 583 -19.13 3.78 24.02
N LEU A 584 -17.91 3.78 23.46
CA LEU A 584 -17.11 4.99 23.19
C LEU A 584 -17.71 5.81 22.04
N SER A 585 -18.75 5.31 21.37
CA SER A 585 -19.33 5.88 20.16
C SER A 585 -20.48 6.85 20.38
N TYR A 586 -20.77 7.19 21.65
CA TYR A 586 -21.82 8.14 22.02
C TYR A 586 -21.69 9.55 21.38
N ALA A 587 -20.55 9.86 20.75
CA ALA A 587 -20.36 11.08 19.96
C ALA A 587 -20.92 11.01 18.53
N PHE A 588 -21.13 9.82 17.95
CA PHE A 588 -21.58 9.65 16.56
C PHE A 588 -23.04 9.13 16.45
N ASP A 589 -23.51 8.33 17.41
CA ASP A 589 -24.85 7.72 17.36
C ASP A 589 -26.01 8.69 17.69
N GLN A 590 -25.74 9.89 18.21
CA GLN A 590 -26.79 10.88 18.50
C GLN A 590 -27.33 11.63 17.26
N LYS A 591 -26.80 11.36 16.05
CA LYS A 591 -27.29 11.95 14.79
C LYS A 591 -28.07 10.97 13.90
N GLU A 592 -28.56 9.85 14.42
CA GLU A 592 -29.81 9.33 13.86
C GLU A 592 -30.97 10.23 14.35
N PRO A 593 -31.71 10.91 13.48
CA PRO A 593 -32.72 11.83 13.95
C PRO A 593 -33.90 11.06 14.55
N PRO A 594 -34.40 11.44 15.74
CA PRO A 594 -35.79 11.14 16.08
C PRO A 594 -36.68 11.81 15.03
N GLN A 595 -37.71 11.11 14.58
CA GLN A 595 -38.75 11.72 13.77
C GLN A 595 -39.37 12.90 14.55
N ARG A 596 -39.16 14.12 14.02
CA ARG A 596 -39.90 15.38 14.24
C ARG A 596 -39.61 16.24 15.49
N SER A 597 -39.80 17.54 15.18
CA SER A 597 -39.89 18.77 15.97
C SER A 597 -38.62 19.28 16.66
N TRP A 598 -38.11 20.36 16.07
CA TRP A 598 -37.24 21.34 16.69
C TRP A 598 -38.00 22.08 17.79
N ASP A 599 -37.44 22.12 19.00
CA ASP A 599 -37.47 23.29 19.89
C ASP A 599 -36.28 23.22 20.85
N GLY A 600 -35.67 24.38 21.09
CA GLY A 600 -34.29 24.55 21.53
C GLY A 600 -33.96 24.07 22.93
N TYR A 601 -32.65 24.01 23.22
CA TYR A 601 -32.00 24.58 24.40
C TYR A 601 -30.48 24.37 24.30
N SER A 602 -29.71 25.43 24.59
CA SER A 602 -28.32 25.32 25.02
C SER A 602 -28.22 24.55 26.33
N VAL A 603 -27.10 23.89 26.63
CA VAL A 603 -26.39 23.97 27.93
C VAL A 603 -25.11 23.11 27.91
N SER A 604 -24.12 23.65 28.63
CA SER A 604 -22.79 23.20 29.06
C SER A 604 -22.47 21.70 29.22
N ALA A 605 -21.19 21.39 28.98
CA ALA A 605 -20.50 20.15 29.35
C ALA A 605 -20.51 19.83 30.86
N PRO A 606 -20.51 18.54 31.23
CA PRO A 606 -19.60 18.09 32.30
C PRO A 606 -19.10 16.63 32.14
N TRP A 607 -17.79 16.40 32.10
CA TRP A 607 -17.20 15.08 32.40
C TRP A 607 -15.85 15.20 33.12
N VAL A 608 -15.90 15.20 34.46
CA VAL A 608 -14.73 14.92 35.34
C VAL A 608 -15.06 13.81 36.37
N SER A 609 -16.25 13.22 36.38
CA SER A 609 -16.70 12.43 37.55
C SER A 609 -16.68 10.89 37.41
N ILE A 610 -16.04 10.27 36.40
CA ILE A 610 -15.94 8.79 36.32
C ILE A 610 -14.61 8.23 36.90
N LEU A 611 -14.03 8.87 37.91
CA LEU A 611 -12.92 8.27 38.67
C LEU A 611 -13.13 8.21 40.18
N GLU A 612 -14.28 8.62 40.71
CA GLU A 612 -14.59 8.48 42.15
C GLU A 612 -15.90 7.71 42.39
N GLY A 613 -15.80 6.60 43.10
CA GLY A 613 -16.93 5.72 43.37
C GLY A 613 -17.85 6.16 44.50
N ARG A 614 -19.16 6.18 44.19
CA ARG A 614 -20.36 5.82 44.98
C ARG A 614 -20.60 6.41 46.38
N LYS A 615 -21.82 6.93 46.59
CA LYS A 615 -22.66 6.58 47.75
C LYS A 615 -24.16 6.66 47.40
N GLU A 616 -24.88 5.56 47.65
CA GLU A 616 -26.35 5.48 47.61
C GLU A 616 -26.98 6.17 48.83
N ARG A 617 -28.21 6.70 48.67
CA ARG A 617 -29.37 6.32 49.50
C ARG A 617 -30.70 6.80 48.89
N ARG A 618 -31.65 5.87 48.77
CA ARG A 618 -33.10 6.11 48.63
C ARG A 618 -33.70 6.46 50.00
N GLN A 619 -34.65 7.38 50.07
CA GLN A 619 -36.09 7.14 50.37
C GLN A 619 -36.86 8.40 50.84
N LEU A 620 -38.03 8.58 50.19
CA LEU A 620 -39.34 9.00 50.73
C LEU A 620 -39.70 10.48 51.00
N SER A 621 -40.56 10.96 50.09
CA SER A 621 -41.92 11.50 50.28
C SER A 621 -42.21 12.90 50.88
N SER A 622 -43.11 13.56 50.14
CA SER A 622 -44.20 14.48 50.54
C SER A 622 -43.90 15.95 50.85
N GLY A 623 -44.62 16.82 50.13
CA GLY A 623 -45.47 17.82 50.79
C GLY A 623 -45.09 19.31 50.69
N VAL A 624 -45.60 19.98 49.64
CA VAL A 624 -46.59 21.09 49.73
C VAL A 624 -46.26 22.38 50.55
N ILE A 625 -46.48 23.54 49.87
CA ILE A 625 -46.84 24.91 50.35
C ILE A 625 -45.74 25.96 50.67
N ALA A 626 -45.66 26.92 49.72
CA ALA A 626 -45.88 28.36 49.81
C ALA A 626 -44.97 29.35 50.58
N ALA A 627 -44.75 30.46 49.84
CA ALA A 627 -44.90 31.86 50.25
C ALA A 627 -43.71 32.65 50.83
N ALA A 628 -43.47 33.78 50.14
CA ALA A 628 -43.44 35.14 50.69
C ALA A 628 -42.12 35.76 51.23
N LEU A 629 -41.65 36.74 50.43
CA LEU A 629 -41.40 38.15 50.79
C LEU A 629 -39.97 38.65 51.10
N ARG A 630 -39.58 39.61 50.23
CA ARG A 630 -39.06 40.98 50.47
C ARG A 630 -37.71 41.19 51.16
N HIS A 631 -36.81 41.82 50.39
CA HIS A 631 -36.13 43.14 50.59
C HIS A 631 -34.76 43.06 49.89
N GLY A 632 -34.23 44.00 49.11
CA GLY A 632 -34.65 45.35 48.71
C GLY A 632 -33.39 46.17 48.38
N GLY A 633 -33.31 46.72 47.15
CA GLY A 633 -32.46 47.85 46.75
C GLY A 633 -30.97 47.55 46.49
N LYS A 634 -30.22 48.30 45.68
CA LYS A 634 -30.49 49.45 44.80
C LYS A 634 -29.23 49.60 43.90
N GLN A 635 -29.47 49.78 42.60
CA GLN A 635 -28.86 50.74 41.65
C GLN A 635 -27.33 50.97 41.57
N SER A 636 -26.84 50.83 40.33
CA SER A 636 -25.68 51.38 39.58
C SER A 636 -25.33 52.88 39.89
N PRO A 637 -24.30 53.54 39.28
CA PRO A 637 -23.54 53.17 38.07
C PRO A 637 -22.05 53.58 37.95
N ALA A 638 -21.44 53.05 36.88
CA ALA A 638 -20.54 53.67 35.89
C ALA A 638 -19.21 54.37 36.25
N ALA A 639 -18.27 54.10 35.32
CA ALA A 639 -17.27 54.98 34.71
C ALA A 639 -15.84 55.03 35.32
N ALA A 640 -14.96 54.33 34.60
CA ALA A 640 -13.79 54.85 33.88
C ALA A 640 -12.85 55.87 34.56
N GLY A 641 -11.55 55.55 34.54
CA GLY A 641 -10.51 56.58 34.48
C GLY A 641 -9.06 56.09 34.62
N VAL A 642 -8.35 56.12 33.49
CA VAL A 642 -6.99 56.69 33.30
C VAL A 642 -5.78 55.99 33.98
N HIS A 643 -4.95 55.28 33.20
CA HIS A 643 -3.75 55.86 32.55
C HIS A 643 -3.23 54.98 31.41
#